data_AF-A0A0F4YUS0-F1
#
_entry.id   AF-A0A0F4YUS0-F1
#
_cell.length_a   1.000
_cell.length_b   1.000
_cell.length_c   1.000
_cell.angle_alpha   90.00
_cell.angle_beta   90.00
_cell.angle_gamma   90.00
#
_symmetry.space_group_name_H-M   'P 1'
#
loop_
_entity.id
_entity.type
_entity.pdbx_description
1 polymer ?
#
loop_
_entity_poly.entity_id
_entity_poly.type
_entity_poly.pdbx_seq_one_letter_code
_entity_poly.pdbx_strand_id
1 'polypeptide(L)'
;MSQPDMTRAESLDEQDPHRRENDGEKKPKNRRPANTAFRQQRLKAWQPILTPKSVLPLFFVVGIIFAPIGGVLIWASAQVQEIMIDYSDCAAKAPVYPDSPSPIADRVTASFKSSKPTAVPTWQQKKENKPPVQYPTTVCSLFFEIPEPLGPPVFLYYRLTNFYQNHRRYVQSLDIDQLKGIAVDNNTIAGSTCDPLRIDPKTGKAYYPCGLIANSRFNDSISSPYLLNSDVYKMTDKGIAWPSDKKLIQTTQYKPWQVVPPPNWHDKYPNGYTDDNLPDLHEDEAFMVWMRTAGLPTFSKLSLRNDTTAMPAGTYRIDIDDYFNVTLYGGTKSILISTRTVMGGKNPFMGIAYVVVGGICVVLGVLFTVAHLVKPSFACFSIAILISLFPSFLAQQSNLGPSPRGFCGTGPPSDLLRAEHKRLSSVDTQRVKGDDGSNDALSPIQIDTWFHIVSTNDQMDLVTDDMIMSQFSYLQRAYANTSISYKLVGVDRRINDTWARNGDDLGMKRTLRKGTYRTLNIYFQTDLQVSPGSSISARSDNNSNGTFPMLPQFASNLLGFCTLPNPKINASSPPADYIEDGCNILAATMPGGSIAHYNLGGTTVHEVGHWNGLLHTFQGETCDSDGDYIPDTPFQSVPTDGCPATKDSCPNSPGLDAIHNFMDYSSDDCYQGFTNDQANRMRNMWSLMRDGK
;
A
#
# COMPACT_ATOMS: atom_id res chain seq x y z
N MET A 1 58.87 -6.76 -39.75
CA MET A 1 59.83 -5.65 -39.58
C MET A 1 59.69 -5.14 -38.15
N SER A 2 60.79 -5.23 -37.38
CA SER A 2 61.19 -4.47 -36.18
C SER A 2 60.11 -4.06 -35.16
N GLN A 3 60.20 -4.31 -33.86
CA GLN A 3 61.16 -4.94 -32.94
C GLN A 3 60.35 -5.21 -31.63
N PRO A 4 60.86 -6.03 -30.70
CA PRO A 4 60.16 -6.48 -29.50
C PRO A 4 60.37 -5.49 -28.34
N ASP A 5 59.44 -5.41 -27.38
CA ASP A 5 59.73 -4.76 -26.11
C ASP A 5 59.16 -5.52 -24.90
N MET A 6 60.11 -6.22 -24.29
CA MET A 6 60.33 -6.40 -22.85
C MET A 6 59.15 -6.71 -21.93
N THR A 7 59.05 -7.99 -21.60
CA THR A 7 58.73 -8.45 -20.25
C THR A 7 59.65 -7.78 -19.22
N ARG A 8 59.09 -7.08 -18.23
CA ARG A 8 59.80 -6.73 -16.99
C ARG A 8 59.07 -7.30 -15.78
N ALA A 9 59.66 -8.40 -15.31
CA ALA A 9 59.63 -9.04 -14.01
C ALA A 9 58.51 -8.64 -13.03
N GLU A 10 57.63 -9.61 -12.77
CA GLU A 10 57.14 -9.85 -11.41
C GLU A 10 58.35 -10.06 -10.49
N SER A 11 58.41 -9.30 -9.40
CA SER A 11 59.20 -9.67 -8.23
C SER A 11 58.27 -9.62 -7.02
N LEU A 12 57.80 -10.82 -6.66
CA LEU A 12 57.47 -11.17 -5.28
C LEU A 12 58.68 -10.81 -4.41
N ASP A 13 58.47 -10.07 -3.33
CA ASP A 13 59.39 -10.08 -2.21
C ASP A 13 58.62 -10.11 -0.90
N GLU A 14 59.14 -10.98 -0.03
CA GLU A 14 58.52 -11.64 1.10
C GLU A 14 58.19 -10.73 2.29
N GLN A 15 57.22 -11.21 3.07
CA GLN A 15 57.05 -10.88 4.48
C GLN A 15 58.23 -11.43 5.29
N ASP A 16 59.01 -10.56 5.93
CA ASP A 16 59.82 -10.94 7.11
C ASP A 16 59.79 -9.77 8.13
N PRO A 17 59.31 -9.99 9.38
CA PRO A 17 59.02 -8.91 10.30
C PRO A 17 60.14 -8.68 11.33
N HIS A 18 61.42 -8.55 10.98
CA HIS A 18 62.42 -8.03 11.93
C HIS A 18 63.65 -7.38 11.28
N ARG A 19 63.65 -6.05 11.11
CA ARG A 19 64.91 -5.27 11.16
C ARG A 19 64.69 -3.83 11.66
N ARG A 20 65.44 -3.49 12.71
CA ARG A 20 65.42 -2.21 13.44
C ARG A 20 66.14 -1.09 12.65
N GLU A 21 65.55 0.10 12.77
CA GLU A 21 66.04 1.49 12.82
C GLU A 21 67.20 2.02 11.95
N ASN A 22 66.91 3.23 11.43
CA ASN A 22 67.77 4.35 11.01
C ASN A 22 68.56 4.24 9.71
N ASP A 23 68.10 4.96 8.68
CA ASP A 23 68.76 6.22 8.31
C ASP A 23 67.86 7.13 7.45
N GLY A 24 68.08 8.44 7.61
CA GLY A 24 67.22 9.50 7.09
C GLY A 24 67.33 9.73 5.59
N GLU A 25 66.21 9.57 4.89
CA GLU A 25 65.94 10.27 3.63
C GLU A 25 64.47 10.69 3.60
N LYS A 26 64.20 11.99 3.74
CA LYS A 26 62.85 12.54 3.61
C LYS A 26 62.41 12.37 2.15
N LYS A 27 61.71 11.27 1.84
CA LYS A 27 61.02 11.09 0.56
C LYS A 27 60.16 12.34 0.29
N PRO A 28 60.26 12.98 -0.90
CA PRO A 28 59.49 14.18 -1.20
C PRO A 28 58.00 13.85 -1.06
N LYS A 29 57.25 14.65 -0.28
CA LYS A 29 55.79 14.53 -0.13
C LYS A 29 55.13 14.82 -1.47
N ASN A 30 55.04 13.80 -2.32
CA ASN A 30 54.35 13.89 -3.59
C ASN A 30 52.84 13.88 -3.32
N ARG A 31 52.17 15.01 -3.59
CA ARG A 31 50.71 15.15 -3.51
C ARG A 31 49.99 14.55 -4.71
N ARG A 32 50.71 13.92 -5.65
CA ARG A 32 50.12 13.32 -6.83
C ARG A 32 49.27 12.11 -6.43
N PRO A 33 47.98 12.09 -6.79
CA PRO A 33 47.13 10.93 -6.51
C PRO A 33 47.69 9.68 -7.19
N ALA A 34 47.48 8.53 -6.56
CA ALA A 34 47.95 7.25 -7.10
C ALA A 34 47.39 7.03 -8.51
N ASN A 35 48.27 6.64 -9.43
CA ASN A 35 47.95 6.40 -10.84
C ASN A 35 47.37 4.99 -11.03
N THR A 36 46.25 4.71 -10.38
CA THR A 36 45.52 3.44 -10.51
C THR A 36 44.30 3.64 -11.41
N ALA A 37 43.90 2.58 -12.13
CA ALA A 37 42.76 2.62 -13.04
C ALA A 37 41.45 3.08 -12.35
N PHE A 38 41.26 2.73 -11.08
CA PHE A 38 40.13 3.16 -10.27
C PHE A 38 40.17 4.67 -9.99
N ARG A 39 41.30 5.20 -9.47
CA ARG A 39 41.42 6.62 -9.10
C ARG A 39 41.49 7.56 -10.30
N GLN A 40 41.88 7.05 -11.46
CA GLN A 40 41.92 7.82 -12.71
C GLN A 40 40.67 7.63 -13.58
N GLN A 41 39.65 6.92 -13.09
CA GLN A 41 38.41 6.61 -13.83
C GLN A 41 38.65 5.92 -15.19
N ARG A 42 39.69 5.08 -15.26
CA ARG A 42 40.06 4.27 -16.43
C ARG A 42 39.79 2.80 -16.19
N LEU A 43 38.76 2.49 -15.39
CA LEU A 43 38.30 1.12 -15.22
C LEU A 43 37.88 0.57 -16.58
N LYS A 44 38.09 -0.73 -16.79
CA LYS A 44 37.57 -1.43 -17.96
C LYS A 44 36.05 -1.34 -17.93
N ALA A 45 35.49 -0.44 -18.72
CA ALA A 45 34.06 -0.25 -18.88
C ALA A 45 33.62 -0.83 -20.22
N TRP A 46 32.43 -1.42 -20.25
CA TRP A 46 31.73 -1.77 -21.49
C TRP A 46 30.62 -0.75 -21.70
N GLN A 47 30.65 -0.07 -22.86
CA GLN A 47 29.62 0.88 -23.24
C GLN A 47 28.74 0.22 -24.32
N PRO A 48 27.50 -0.18 -24.00
CA PRO A 48 26.59 -0.74 -25.00
C PRO A 48 26.14 0.35 -25.97
N ILE A 49 26.77 0.41 -27.14
CA ILE A 49 26.28 1.25 -28.24
C ILE A 49 25.13 0.49 -28.89
N LEU A 50 23.91 0.99 -28.68
CA LEU A 50 22.68 0.41 -29.22
C LEU A 50 22.60 0.65 -30.73
N THR A 51 23.16 -0.28 -31.51
CA THR A 51 23.08 -0.25 -32.97
C THR A 51 21.92 -1.13 -33.46
N PRO A 52 21.32 -0.85 -34.64
CA PRO A 52 20.30 -1.72 -35.21
C PRO A 52 20.73 -3.19 -35.34
N LYS A 53 22.03 -3.43 -35.59
CA LYS A 53 22.61 -4.78 -35.69
C LYS A 53 22.63 -5.54 -34.36
N SER A 54 22.72 -4.83 -33.22
CA SER A 54 22.68 -5.45 -31.89
C SER A 54 21.26 -5.51 -31.32
N VAL A 55 20.42 -4.52 -31.61
CA VAL A 55 19.09 -4.37 -31.02
C VAL A 55 18.01 -5.18 -31.76
N LEU A 56 18.00 -5.20 -33.10
CA LEU A 56 16.97 -5.92 -33.87
C LEU A 56 16.94 -7.42 -33.57
N PRO A 57 18.08 -8.15 -33.53
CA PRO A 57 18.07 -9.57 -33.20
C PRO A 57 17.53 -9.83 -31.80
N LEU A 58 17.80 -8.94 -30.84
CA LEU A 58 17.34 -9.09 -29.46
C LEU A 58 15.81 -9.10 -29.37
N PHE A 59 15.12 -8.20 -30.08
CA PHE A 59 13.66 -8.15 -30.10
C PHE A 59 13.03 -9.45 -30.64
N PHE A 60 13.57 -9.99 -31.73
CA PHE A 60 13.09 -11.26 -32.29
C PHE A 60 13.42 -12.45 -31.39
N VAL A 61 14.61 -12.50 -30.79
CA VAL A 61 14.99 -13.57 -29.85
C VAL A 61 14.06 -13.58 -28.63
N VAL A 62 13.81 -12.42 -28.01
CA VAL A 62 12.89 -12.31 -26.88
C VAL A 62 11.48 -12.75 -27.29
N GLY A 63 10.97 -12.27 -28.43
CA GLY A 63 9.66 -12.66 -28.94
C GLY A 63 9.51 -14.16 -29.20
N ILE A 64 10.50 -14.78 -29.85
CA ILE A 64 10.52 -16.21 -30.19
C ILE A 64 10.63 -17.08 -28.94
N ILE A 65 11.28 -16.62 -27.87
CA ILE A 65 11.37 -17.36 -26.60
C ILE A 65 10.10 -17.17 -25.77
N PHE A 66 9.58 -15.95 -25.67
CA PHE A 66 8.48 -15.62 -24.75
C PHE A 66 7.14 -16.16 -25.26
N ALA A 67 6.89 -16.18 -26.57
CA ALA A 67 5.61 -16.66 -27.10
C ALA A 67 5.36 -18.17 -26.84
N PRO A 68 6.31 -19.09 -27.09
CA PRO A 68 6.15 -20.50 -26.73
C PRO A 68 6.03 -20.73 -25.22
N ILE A 69 6.84 -20.02 -24.40
CA ILE A 69 6.74 -20.12 -22.94
C ILE A 69 5.36 -19.67 -22.48
N GLY A 70 4.87 -18.52 -22.96
CA GLY A 70 3.53 -18.02 -22.66
C GLY A 70 2.43 -19.00 -23.08
N GLY A 71 2.55 -19.59 -24.27
CA GLY A 71 1.62 -20.63 -24.75
C GLY A 71 1.61 -21.87 -23.84
N VAL A 72 2.78 -22.36 -23.43
CA VAL A 72 2.89 -23.49 -22.48
C VAL A 72 2.29 -23.15 -21.12
N LEU A 73 2.47 -21.91 -20.63
CA LEU A 73 1.89 -21.45 -19.36
C LEU A 73 0.35 -21.37 -19.43
N ILE A 74 -0.21 -20.85 -20.51
CA ILE A 74 -1.67 -20.83 -20.73
C ILE A 74 -2.20 -22.26 -20.78
N TRP A 75 -1.55 -23.14 -21.55
CA TRP A 75 -1.93 -24.54 -21.65
C TRP A 75 -1.90 -25.23 -20.28
N ALA A 76 -0.82 -25.04 -19.51
CA ALA A 76 -0.69 -25.59 -18.16
C ALA A 76 -1.81 -25.07 -17.23
N SER A 77 -2.09 -23.76 -17.24
CA SER A 77 -3.19 -23.19 -16.46
C SER A 77 -4.55 -23.76 -16.87
N ALA A 78 -4.77 -24.09 -18.14
CA ALA A 78 -6.03 -24.67 -18.63
C ALA A 78 -6.18 -26.15 -18.26
N GLN A 79 -5.10 -26.85 -17.88
CA GLN A 79 -5.17 -28.22 -17.39
C GLN A 79 -5.69 -28.34 -15.96
N VAL A 80 -5.69 -27.24 -15.19
CA VAL A 80 -6.19 -27.20 -13.82
C VAL A 80 -7.71 -27.29 -13.82
N GLN A 81 -8.21 -28.26 -13.06
CA GLN A 81 -9.62 -28.44 -12.79
C GLN A 81 -9.94 -27.93 -11.39
N GLU A 82 -11.01 -27.13 -11.26
CA GLU A 82 -11.43 -26.56 -9.99
C GLU A 82 -12.94 -26.30 -9.90
N ILE A 83 -13.47 -26.36 -8.68
CA ILE A 83 -14.84 -25.95 -8.34
C ILE A 83 -14.82 -25.11 -7.07
N MET A 84 -15.48 -23.96 -7.13
CA MET A 84 -15.62 -23.00 -6.04
C MET A 84 -17.09 -22.80 -5.72
N ILE A 85 -17.45 -22.93 -4.44
CA ILE A 85 -18.84 -22.82 -3.97
C ILE A 85 -18.88 -21.85 -2.79
N ASP A 86 -19.61 -20.75 -2.94
CA ASP A 86 -19.83 -19.76 -1.87
C ASP A 86 -20.99 -20.19 -0.96
N TYR A 87 -20.67 -20.39 0.33
CA TYR A 87 -21.62 -20.83 1.35
C TYR A 87 -21.88 -19.78 2.44
N SER A 88 -21.49 -18.52 2.21
CA SER A 88 -21.55 -17.44 3.21
C SER A 88 -22.93 -17.20 3.83
N ASP A 89 -23.98 -17.31 3.02
CA ASP A 89 -25.37 -17.09 3.45
C ASP A 89 -26.11 -18.39 3.78
N CYS A 90 -25.42 -19.53 3.88
CA CYS A 90 -26.07 -20.82 4.09
C CYS A 90 -26.96 -20.81 5.34
N ALA A 91 -26.45 -20.28 6.47
CA ALA A 91 -27.23 -20.18 7.71
C ALA A 91 -28.51 -19.32 7.59
N ALA A 92 -28.55 -18.36 6.65
CA ALA A 92 -29.66 -17.44 6.47
C ALA A 92 -30.64 -17.84 5.36
N LYS A 93 -30.15 -18.47 4.28
CA LYS A 93 -30.90 -18.71 3.04
C LYS A 93 -31.12 -20.18 2.68
N ALA A 94 -30.36 -21.11 3.26
CA ALA A 94 -30.52 -22.52 2.93
C ALA A 94 -31.80 -23.10 3.58
N PRO A 95 -32.52 -24.02 2.90
CA PRO A 95 -33.62 -24.76 3.48
C PRO A 95 -33.18 -25.57 4.69
N VAL A 96 -34.00 -25.64 5.73
CA VAL A 96 -33.69 -26.38 6.95
C VAL A 96 -34.13 -27.84 6.77
N TYR A 97 -33.26 -28.80 7.06
CA TYR A 97 -33.61 -30.22 7.05
C TYR A 97 -34.84 -30.46 7.94
N PRO A 98 -35.91 -31.13 7.43
CA PRO A 98 -35.93 -32.06 6.28
C PRO A 98 -36.33 -31.48 4.91
N ASP A 99 -36.47 -30.17 4.75
CA ASP A 99 -36.86 -29.55 3.47
C ASP A 99 -35.86 -29.87 2.35
N SER A 100 -36.33 -29.99 1.10
CA SER A 100 -35.45 -30.36 -0.02
C SER A 100 -34.34 -29.32 -0.26
N PRO A 101 -33.12 -29.73 -0.65
CA PRO A 101 -32.02 -28.81 -0.95
C PRO A 101 -32.39 -27.82 -2.07
N SER A 102 -31.94 -26.56 -1.96
CA SER A 102 -32.18 -25.52 -2.97
C SER A 102 -30.94 -25.29 -3.85
N PRO A 103 -31.11 -24.89 -5.13
CA PRO A 103 -30.00 -24.66 -6.06
C PRO A 103 -29.24 -23.36 -5.77
N ILE A 104 -27.93 -23.36 -6.06
CA ILE A 104 -27.00 -22.23 -5.81
C ILE A 104 -26.21 -21.80 -7.05
N ALA A 105 -26.86 -21.76 -8.22
CA ALA A 105 -26.18 -21.50 -9.51
C ALA A 105 -25.42 -20.15 -9.56
N ASP A 106 -25.91 -19.12 -8.87
CA ASP A 106 -25.34 -17.77 -8.81
C ASP A 106 -24.03 -17.69 -8.01
N ARG A 107 -23.71 -18.72 -7.23
CA ARG A 107 -22.63 -18.76 -6.23
C ARG A 107 -21.60 -19.84 -6.47
N VAL A 108 -21.61 -20.41 -7.68
CA VAL A 108 -20.73 -21.50 -8.08
C VAL A 108 -19.89 -21.06 -9.27
N THR A 109 -18.59 -21.28 -9.18
CA THR A 109 -17.67 -21.17 -10.32
C THR A 109 -16.96 -22.49 -10.49
N ALA A 110 -17.11 -23.11 -11.65
CA ALA A 110 -16.49 -24.40 -11.95
C ALA A 110 -15.73 -24.35 -13.27
N SER A 111 -14.64 -25.09 -13.33
CA SER A 111 -13.79 -25.23 -14.51
C SER A 111 -13.32 -26.67 -14.61
N PHE A 112 -13.95 -27.41 -15.51
CA PHE A 112 -13.59 -28.79 -15.85
C PHE A 112 -13.18 -28.86 -17.33
N LYS A 113 -12.46 -29.89 -17.72
CA LYS A 113 -12.09 -30.18 -19.12
C LYS A 113 -13.30 -30.72 -19.88
N SER A 114 -14.15 -31.47 -19.20
CA SER A 114 -15.38 -32.03 -19.75
C SER A 114 -16.39 -30.94 -20.11
N SER A 115 -16.94 -31.01 -21.32
CA SER A 115 -18.05 -30.15 -21.78
C SER A 115 -19.43 -30.67 -21.35
N LYS A 116 -19.48 -31.67 -20.47
CA LYS A 116 -20.76 -32.23 -19.99
C LYS A 116 -21.47 -31.21 -19.09
N PRO A 117 -22.79 -31.01 -19.27
CA PRO A 117 -23.57 -30.20 -18.36
C PRO A 117 -23.49 -30.83 -16.97
N THR A 118 -22.98 -30.06 -16.01
CA THR A 118 -22.88 -30.48 -14.60
C THR A 118 -24.19 -30.10 -13.92
N ALA A 119 -24.72 -30.97 -13.06
CA ALA A 119 -25.88 -30.63 -12.24
C ALA A 119 -25.60 -29.36 -11.42
N VAL A 120 -26.62 -28.49 -11.32
CA VAL A 120 -26.53 -27.28 -10.50
C VAL A 120 -26.31 -27.71 -9.04
N PRO A 121 -25.25 -27.24 -8.37
CA PRO A 121 -25.04 -27.57 -6.97
C PRO A 121 -26.20 -27.09 -6.11
N THR A 122 -26.47 -27.80 -5.03
CA THR A 122 -27.53 -27.49 -4.07
C THR A 122 -26.98 -27.42 -2.65
N TRP A 123 -27.71 -26.77 -1.76
CA TRP A 123 -27.36 -26.68 -0.34
C TRP A 123 -28.56 -26.91 0.58
N GLN A 124 -28.27 -27.30 1.81
CA GLN A 124 -29.23 -27.50 2.88
C GLN A 124 -28.55 -27.18 4.22
N GLN A 125 -29.31 -26.70 5.20
CA GLN A 125 -28.80 -26.53 6.56
C GLN A 125 -29.48 -27.47 7.55
N LYS A 126 -28.73 -27.91 8.57
CA LYS A 126 -29.23 -28.68 9.71
C LYS A 126 -28.70 -28.07 10.99
N LYS A 127 -29.52 -28.01 12.05
CA LYS A 127 -29.04 -27.66 13.39
C LYS A 127 -28.65 -28.91 14.15
N GLU A 128 -27.42 -28.96 14.65
CA GLU A 128 -26.90 -30.10 15.41
C GLU A 128 -26.18 -29.62 16.68
N ASN A 129 -26.39 -30.33 17.78
CA ASN A 129 -25.69 -30.06 19.03
C ASN A 129 -24.34 -30.77 19.00
N LYS A 130 -23.26 -30.02 18.76
CA LYS A 130 -21.89 -30.56 18.72
C LYS A 130 -21.11 -30.13 19.97
N PRO A 131 -20.68 -31.06 20.85
CA PRO A 131 -19.77 -30.73 21.95
C PRO A 131 -18.46 -30.17 21.40
N PRO A 132 -17.83 -29.15 22.03
CA PRO A 132 -18.10 -28.58 23.36
C PRO A 132 -19.05 -27.37 23.38
N VAL A 133 -19.63 -26.96 22.24
CA VAL A 133 -20.41 -25.72 22.13
C VAL A 133 -21.81 -25.91 22.73
N GLN A 134 -22.22 -25.01 23.63
CA GLN A 134 -23.48 -25.11 24.39
C GLN A 134 -24.74 -24.79 23.56
N TYR A 135 -24.57 -24.30 22.33
CA TYR A 135 -25.65 -23.86 21.44
C TYR A 135 -25.75 -24.74 20.18
N PRO A 136 -26.95 -24.89 19.59
CA PRO A 136 -27.13 -25.63 18.35
C PRO A 136 -26.32 -24.99 17.22
N THR A 137 -25.37 -25.75 16.66
CA THR A 137 -24.51 -25.30 15.56
C THR A 137 -25.24 -25.52 14.23
N THR A 138 -25.12 -24.56 13.31
CA THR A 138 -25.61 -24.71 11.94
C THR A 138 -24.61 -25.48 11.10
N VAL A 139 -25.02 -26.65 10.60
CA VAL A 139 -24.25 -27.47 9.67
C VAL A 139 -24.77 -27.22 8.26
N CYS A 140 -23.89 -26.77 7.38
CA CYS A 140 -24.16 -26.49 5.98
C CYS A 140 -23.72 -27.67 5.12
N SER A 141 -24.69 -28.37 4.54
CA SER A 141 -24.47 -29.48 3.61
C SER A 141 -24.52 -28.97 2.18
N LEU A 142 -23.39 -29.06 1.46
CA LEU A 142 -23.30 -28.69 0.05
C LEU A 142 -23.25 -29.95 -0.81
N PHE A 143 -24.08 -30.01 -1.84
CA PHE A 143 -24.15 -31.10 -2.81
C PHE A 143 -23.68 -30.61 -4.16
N PHE A 144 -22.66 -31.25 -4.73
CA PHE A 144 -22.09 -30.84 -6.02
C PHE A 144 -21.63 -32.06 -6.82
N GLU A 145 -21.61 -31.92 -8.14
CA GLU A 145 -21.19 -32.99 -9.05
C GLU A 145 -19.79 -32.70 -9.59
N ILE A 146 -18.95 -33.74 -9.59
CA ILE A 146 -17.65 -33.76 -10.27
C ILE A 146 -17.84 -34.56 -11.57
N PRO A 147 -17.79 -33.91 -12.76
CA PRO A 147 -18.16 -34.54 -14.03
C PRO A 147 -17.11 -35.50 -14.59
N GLU A 148 -15.86 -35.40 -14.10
CA GLU A 148 -14.73 -36.21 -14.53
C GLU A 148 -13.74 -36.41 -13.37
N PRO A 149 -12.95 -37.51 -13.35
CA PRO A 149 -12.08 -37.80 -12.22
C PRO A 149 -10.95 -36.76 -12.08
N LEU A 150 -10.76 -36.25 -10.86
CA LEU A 150 -9.65 -35.36 -10.53
C LEU A 150 -8.42 -36.19 -10.15
N GLY A 151 -7.33 -36.05 -10.89
CA GLY A 151 -6.06 -36.74 -10.61
C GLY A 151 -5.38 -36.21 -9.34
N PRO A 152 -4.62 -37.05 -8.61
CA PRO A 152 -3.89 -36.62 -7.43
C PRO A 152 -2.72 -35.68 -7.81
N PRO A 153 -2.36 -34.71 -6.96
CA PRO A 153 -2.99 -34.39 -5.68
C PRO A 153 -4.24 -33.51 -5.81
N VAL A 154 -5.25 -33.79 -5.00
CA VAL A 154 -6.48 -33.01 -4.87
C VAL A 154 -6.40 -32.19 -3.58
N PHE A 155 -6.62 -30.88 -3.69
CA PHE A 155 -6.58 -29.95 -2.58
C PHE A 155 -7.94 -29.34 -2.33
N LEU A 156 -8.26 -29.16 -1.05
CA LEU A 156 -9.42 -28.41 -0.60
C LEU A 156 -8.95 -27.18 0.15
N TYR A 157 -9.28 -26.03 -0.40
CA TYR A 157 -9.04 -24.72 0.18
C TYR A 157 -10.35 -24.12 0.69
N TYR A 158 -10.27 -23.30 1.73
CA TYR A 158 -11.26 -22.26 1.96
C TYR A 158 -10.74 -20.95 1.40
N ARG A 159 -11.62 -20.17 0.78
CA ARG A 159 -11.34 -18.83 0.24
C ARG A 159 -12.13 -17.82 1.05
N LEU A 160 -11.43 -16.79 1.52
CA LEU A 160 -12.03 -15.64 2.18
C LEU A 160 -11.86 -14.41 1.31
N THR A 161 -12.88 -13.56 1.26
CA THR A 161 -12.83 -12.25 0.62
C THR A 161 -13.02 -11.15 1.65
N ASN A 162 -12.52 -9.96 1.34
CA ASN A 162 -12.61 -8.77 2.18
C ASN A 162 -12.06 -8.97 3.61
N PHE A 163 -11.07 -9.85 3.79
CA PHE A 163 -10.42 -10.10 5.07
C PHE A 163 -8.94 -9.68 5.02
N TYR A 164 -8.57 -8.64 5.75
CA TYR A 164 -7.27 -7.96 5.62
C TYR A 164 -6.17 -8.56 6.51
N GLN A 165 -5.69 -9.77 6.17
CA GLN A 165 -4.52 -10.36 6.85
C GLN A 165 -3.22 -9.56 6.65
N ASN A 166 -3.16 -8.74 5.61
CA ASN A 166 -2.00 -7.92 5.24
C ASN A 166 -1.93 -6.56 5.98
N HIS A 167 -2.91 -6.26 6.84
CA HIS A 167 -2.89 -5.03 7.63
C HIS A 167 -1.67 -5.01 8.57
N ARG A 168 -0.89 -3.92 8.60
CA ARG A 168 0.39 -3.86 9.35
C ARG A 168 0.23 -4.28 10.82
N ARG A 169 -0.77 -3.73 11.52
CA ARG A 169 -1.03 -4.10 12.92
C ARG A 169 -1.39 -5.58 13.07
N TYR A 170 -2.08 -6.15 12.09
CA TYR A 170 -2.47 -7.57 12.12
C TYR A 170 -1.24 -8.47 11.97
N VAL A 171 -0.42 -8.22 10.95
CA VAL A 171 0.81 -9.01 10.66
C VAL A 171 1.82 -8.94 11.80
N GLN A 172 1.93 -7.79 12.49
CA GLN A 172 2.85 -7.62 13.61
C GLN A 172 2.32 -8.23 14.92
N SER A 173 1.01 -8.47 15.03
CA SER A 173 0.36 -8.89 16.27
C SER A 173 0.48 -10.40 16.50
N LEU A 174 1.70 -10.81 16.83
CA LEU A 174 2.09 -12.15 17.27
C LEU A 174 3.36 -12.04 18.14
N ASP A 175 3.61 -13.05 18.97
CA ASP A 175 4.87 -13.20 19.71
C ASP A 175 5.60 -14.46 19.22
N ILE A 176 6.81 -14.27 18.70
CA ILE A 176 7.56 -15.36 18.07
C ILE A 176 8.07 -16.35 19.12
N ASP A 177 8.43 -15.89 20.31
CA ASP A 177 9.01 -16.77 21.34
C ASP A 177 7.94 -17.66 21.98
N GLN A 178 6.73 -17.14 22.14
CA GLN A 178 5.55 -17.92 22.48
C GLN A 178 5.25 -18.99 21.42
N LEU A 179 5.35 -18.66 20.12
CA LEU A 179 5.16 -19.65 19.05
C LEU A 179 6.26 -20.72 19.02
N LYS A 180 7.50 -20.37 19.38
CA LYS A 180 8.60 -21.33 19.59
C LYS A 180 8.40 -22.21 20.84
N GLY A 181 7.28 -22.07 21.55
CA GLY A 181 6.95 -22.87 22.72
C GLY A 181 7.57 -22.37 24.02
N ILE A 182 8.21 -21.18 24.03
CA ILE A 182 8.82 -20.62 25.23
C ILE A 182 7.72 -20.02 26.11
N ALA A 183 7.74 -20.36 27.41
CA ALA A 183 6.85 -19.74 28.39
C ALA A 183 7.35 -18.34 28.76
N VAL A 184 6.87 -17.33 28.03
CA VAL A 184 7.22 -15.91 28.24
C VAL A 184 6.44 -15.32 29.42
N ASP A 185 7.10 -14.56 30.28
CA ASP A 185 6.46 -13.90 31.42
C ASP A 185 5.46 -12.81 31.01
N ASN A 186 4.43 -12.61 31.84
CA ASN A 186 3.36 -11.63 31.57
C ASN A 186 3.91 -10.21 31.34
N ASN A 187 4.96 -9.80 32.06
CA ASN A 187 5.55 -8.46 31.91
C ASN A 187 6.20 -8.26 30.54
N THR A 188 6.86 -9.28 30.01
CA THR A 188 7.53 -9.24 28.69
C THR A 188 6.47 -9.27 27.58
N ILE A 189 5.44 -10.12 27.72
CA ILE A 189 4.28 -10.13 26.81
C ILE A 189 3.57 -8.75 26.83
N ALA A 190 3.53 -8.07 27.98
CA ALA A 190 2.87 -6.77 28.12
C ALA A 190 3.46 -5.68 27.22
N GLY A 191 4.74 -5.76 26.87
CA GLY A 191 5.44 -4.86 25.96
C GLY A 191 5.78 -5.47 24.60
N SER A 192 5.25 -6.65 24.29
CA SER A 192 5.47 -7.35 23.02
C SER A 192 4.62 -6.75 21.90
N THR A 193 4.86 -7.22 20.67
CA THR A 193 4.10 -6.81 19.48
C THR A 193 2.67 -7.37 19.42
N CYS A 194 2.25 -8.19 20.39
CA CYS A 194 0.91 -8.78 20.48
C CYS A 194 -0.24 -7.79 20.76
N ASP A 195 -0.01 -6.48 20.70
CA ASP A 195 -1.07 -5.48 20.87
C ASP A 195 -2.20 -5.64 19.83
N PRO A 196 -3.48 -5.45 20.23
CA PRO A 196 -3.96 -5.16 21.59
C PRO A 196 -4.19 -6.42 22.46
N LEU A 197 -4.10 -7.63 21.90
CA LEU A 197 -4.45 -8.89 22.56
C LEU A 197 -3.24 -9.56 23.22
N ARG A 198 -2.67 -8.86 24.21
CA ARG A 198 -1.51 -9.30 24.99
C ARG A 198 -1.88 -10.00 26.30
N ILE A 199 -2.67 -9.32 27.13
CA ILE A 199 -3.03 -9.74 28.49
C ILE A 199 -4.53 -9.55 28.66
N ASP A 200 -5.18 -10.50 29.33
CA ASP A 200 -6.57 -10.37 29.71
C ASP A 200 -6.73 -9.33 30.84
N PRO A 201 -7.49 -8.25 30.62
CA PRO A 201 -7.69 -7.21 31.63
C PRO A 201 -8.41 -7.72 32.89
N LYS A 202 -9.14 -8.83 32.81
CA LYS A 202 -9.88 -9.39 33.96
C LYS A 202 -9.00 -10.22 34.88
N THR A 203 -8.15 -11.07 34.31
CA THR A 203 -7.33 -12.02 35.07
C THR A 203 -5.87 -11.59 35.24
N GLY A 204 -5.39 -10.62 34.45
CA GLY A 204 -3.99 -10.21 34.43
C GLY A 204 -3.03 -11.25 33.83
N LYS A 205 -3.57 -12.28 33.16
CA LYS A 205 -2.79 -13.38 32.54
C LYS A 205 -2.58 -13.14 31.05
N ALA A 206 -1.44 -13.59 30.53
CA ALA A 206 -1.15 -13.51 29.10
C ALA A 206 -2.12 -14.38 28.28
N TYR A 207 -2.49 -13.89 27.09
CA TYR A 207 -3.20 -14.71 26.11
C TYR A 207 -2.23 -15.74 25.49
N TYR A 208 -2.69 -16.97 25.32
CA TYR A 208 -1.94 -18.00 24.60
C TYR A 208 -2.84 -18.67 23.56
N PRO A 209 -2.52 -18.62 22.26
CA PRO A 209 -1.54 -17.74 21.62
C PRO A 209 -2.01 -16.27 21.58
N CYS A 210 -1.13 -15.30 21.85
CA CYS A 210 -1.44 -13.88 21.86
C CYS A 210 -1.49 -13.28 20.44
N GLY A 211 -2.13 -12.12 20.35
CA GLY A 211 -2.17 -11.31 19.13
C GLY A 211 -3.40 -11.54 18.23
N LEU A 212 -3.58 -10.62 17.29
CA LEU A 212 -4.76 -10.54 16.42
C LEU A 212 -4.86 -11.71 15.43
N ILE A 213 -3.72 -12.23 14.97
CA ILE A 213 -3.68 -13.33 14.00
C ILE A 213 -4.29 -14.58 14.62
N ALA A 214 -3.75 -14.99 15.77
CA ALA A 214 -4.22 -16.14 16.53
C ALA A 214 -5.70 -16.00 16.93
N ASN A 215 -6.09 -14.84 17.46
CA ASN A 215 -7.46 -14.62 17.92
C ASN A 215 -8.49 -14.76 16.78
N SER A 216 -8.18 -14.28 15.58
CA SER A 216 -9.12 -14.28 14.45
C SER A 216 -9.03 -15.53 13.57
N ARG A 217 -8.46 -16.64 14.08
CA ARG A 217 -8.37 -17.92 13.37
C ARG A 217 -9.70 -18.35 12.78
N PHE A 218 -9.68 -18.72 11.50
CA PHE A 218 -10.81 -19.37 10.85
C PHE A 218 -11.20 -20.66 11.61
N ASN A 219 -12.46 -20.76 11.99
CA ASN A 219 -12.95 -21.81 12.90
C ASN A 219 -14.07 -22.67 12.32
N ASP A 220 -14.47 -22.49 11.04
CA ASP A 220 -15.37 -23.46 10.40
C ASP A 220 -14.70 -24.84 10.32
N SER A 221 -15.44 -25.90 10.63
CA SER A 221 -14.95 -27.27 10.53
C SER A 221 -15.41 -27.88 9.20
N ILE A 222 -14.46 -28.25 8.34
CA ILE A 222 -14.74 -28.78 7.01
C ILE A 222 -14.54 -30.30 7.03
N SER A 223 -15.60 -31.06 6.76
CA SER A 223 -15.52 -32.52 6.66
C SER A 223 -14.95 -33.01 5.32
N SER A 224 -14.48 -34.26 5.30
CA SER A 224 -14.09 -34.91 4.04
C SER A 224 -15.31 -35.14 3.14
N PRO A 225 -15.22 -34.89 1.81
CA PRO A 225 -16.32 -35.10 0.89
C PRO A 225 -16.83 -36.55 0.89
N TYR A 226 -18.14 -36.73 0.99
CA TYR A 226 -18.81 -38.02 0.93
C TYR A 226 -19.42 -38.23 -0.46
N LEU A 227 -19.07 -39.32 -1.14
CA LEU A 227 -19.67 -39.69 -2.42
C LEU A 227 -21.03 -40.34 -2.16
N LEU A 228 -22.13 -39.79 -2.67
CA LEU A 228 -23.49 -40.27 -2.34
C LEU A 228 -23.76 -41.74 -2.68
N ASN A 229 -23.01 -42.29 -3.64
CA ASN A 229 -23.15 -43.68 -4.11
C ASN A 229 -22.06 -44.62 -3.57
N SER A 230 -21.16 -44.14 -2.68
CA SER A 230 -19.99 -44.90 -2.25
C SER A 230 -19.50 -44.45 -0.85
N ASP A 231 -18.23 -44.72 -0.56
CA ASP A 231 -17.58 -44.36 0.69
C ASP A 231 -17.06 -42.91 0.69
N VAL A 232 -16.66 -42.43 1.88
CA VAL A 232 -16.06 -41.10 2.08
C VAL A 232 -14.74 -40.99 1.31
N TYR A 233 -14.57 -39.91 0.54
CA TYR A 233 -13.28 -39.53 -0.04
C TYR A 233 -12.40 -38.92 1.04
N LYS A 234 -11.63 -39.79 1.71
CA LYS A 234 -10.78 -39.40 2.85
C LYS A 234 -9.73 -38.40 2.41
N MET A 235 -9.76 -37.20 2.98
CA MET A 235 -8.69 -36.21 2.85
C MET A 235 -8.02 -36.02 4.20
N THR A 236 -6.73 -35.68 4.21
CA THR A 236 -5.97 -35.44 5.44
C THR A 236 -5.77 -33.94 5.66
N ASP A 237 -5.80 -33.55 6.93
CA ASP A 237 -5.43 -32.24 7.47
C ASP A 237 -3.93 -32.17 7.83
N LYS A 238 -3.16 -33.25 7.60
CA LYS A 238 -1.72 -33.33 7.84
C LYS A 238 -0.93 -33.10 6.55
N GLY A 239 0.26 -32.53 6.69
CA GLY A 239 1.09 -32.09 5.57
C GLY A 239 0.53 -30.89 4.80
N ILE A 240 -0.37 -30.09 5.39
CA ILE A 240 -0.91 -28.87 4.78
C ILE A 240 -0.03 -27.64 5.11
N ALA A 241 0.67 -27.67 6.24
CA ALA A 241 1.61 -26.62 6.65
C ALA A 241 2.98 -26.82 5.99
N TRP A 242 3.78 -25.75 5.93
CA TRP A 242 5.14 -25.87 5.40
C TRP A 242 6.08 -26.47 6.45
N PRO A 243 7.10 -27.26 6.05
CA PRO A 243 8.07 -27.79 6.99
C PRO A 243 8.82 -26.71 7.79
N SER A 244 8.95 -25.50 7.24
CA SER A 244 9.51 -24.33 7.94
C SER A 244 8.61 -23.86 9.08
N ASP A 245 7.28 -23.85 8.86
CA ASP A 245 6.29 -23.37 9.83
C ASP A 245 6.24 -24.35 11.01
N LYS A 246 6.28 -25.66 10.73
CA LYS A 246 6.38 -26.72 11.75
C LYS A 246 7.67 -26.66 12.57
N LYS A 247 8.77 -26.12 12.03
CA LYS A 247 10.00 -25.88 12.79
C LYS A 247 9.91 -24.64 13.67
N LEU A 248 9.17 -23.63 13.25
CA LEU A 248 9.00 -22.40 14.02
C LEU A 248 8.01 -22.58 15.17
N ILE A 249 6.89 -23.24 14.90
CA ILE A 249 5.81 -23.44 15.86
C ILE A 249 6.05 -24.75 16.61
N GLN A 250 6.29 -24.67 17.92
CA GLN A 250 6.61 -25.81 18.78
C GLN A 250 5.56 -25.97 19.89
N THR A 251 5.56 -27.13 20.53
CA THR A 251 4.71 -27.39 21.69
C THR A 251 5.08 -26.46 22.84
N THR A 252 4.06 -25.92 23.50
CA THR A 252 4.23 -24.93 24.56
C THR A 252 4.79 -25.50 25.86
N GLN A 253 5.59 -24.69 26.55
CA GLN A 253 6.06 -24.95 27.91
C GLN A 253 5.16 -24.30 28.98
N TYR A 254 4.14 -23.53 28.59
CA TYR A 254 3.19 -22.94 29.53
C TYR A 254 2.38 -24.01 30.25
N LYS A 255 2.10 -23.77 31.53
CA LYS A 255 1.12 -24.55 32.30
C LYS A 255 -0.26 -23.90 32.18
N PRO A 256 -1.37 -24.66 32.22
CA PRO A 256 -2.70 -24.13 31.92
C PRO A 256 -3.13 -22.94 32.79
N TRP A 257 -2.71 -22.91 34.06
CA TRP A 257 -3.05 -21.81 34.97
C TRP A 257 -2.25 -20.51 34.73
N GLN A 258 -1.20 -20.52 33.91
CA GLN A 258 -0.39 -19.34 33.63
C GLN A 258 -0.97 -18.46 32.52
N VAL A 259 -1.80 -19.03 31.64
CA VAL A 259 -2.28 -18.38 30.42
C VAL A 259 -3.78 -18.54 30.26
N VAL A 260 -4.37 -17.74 29.38
CA VAL A 260 -5.80 -17.76 29.08
C VAL A 260 -6.03 -17.79 27.56
N PRO A 261 -7.13 -18.40 27.08
CA PRO A 261 -7.46 -18.42 25.66
C PRO A 261 -7.79 -17.01 25.15
N PRO A 262 -7.50 -16.70 23.87
CA PRO A 262 -7.93 -15.46 23.24
C PRO A 262 -9.46 -15.25 23.29
N PRO A 263 -9.94 -13.99 23.22
CA PRO A 263 -11.38 -13.70 23.33
C PRO A 263 -12.28 -14.50 22.38
N ASN A 264 -11.90 -14.65 21.11
CA ASN A 264 -12.71 -15.38 20.12
C ASN A 264 -12.58 -16.90 20.22
N TRP A 265 -11.73 -17.39 21.13
CA TRP A 265 -11.58 -18.82 21.40
C TRP A 265 -12.42 -19.26 22.60
N HIS A 266 -13.15 -18.33 23.22
CA HIS A 266 -13.94 -18.59 24.43
C HIS A 266 -15.01 -19.67 24.22
N ASP A 267 -15.66 -19.72 23.06
CA ASP A 267 -16.67 -20.75 22.77
C ASP A 267 -16.06 -22.16 22.69
N LYS A 268 -14.78 -22.27 22.29
CA LYS A 268 -14.04 -23.55 22.28
C LYS A 268 -13.51 -23.91 23.67
N TYR A 269 -13.16 -22.90 24.47
CA TYR A 269 -12.58 -23.05 25.81
C TYR A 269 -13.38 -22.23 26.86
N PRO A 270 -14.63 -22.62 27.16
CA PRO A 270 -15.53 -21.81 28.00
C PRO A 270 -15.01 -21.66 29.44
N ASN A 271 -14.34 -22.69 29.95
CA ASN A 271 -13.76 -22.71 31.29
C ASN A 271 -12.27 -22.34 31.32
N GLY A 272 -11.72 -21.82 30.21
CA GLY A 272 -10.29 -21.56 30.06
C GLY A 272 -9.47 -22.83 29.79
N TYR A 273 -8.16 -22.74 30.01
CA TYR A 273 -7.24 -23.86 29.80
C TYR A 273 -7.14 -24.78 31.03
N THR A 274 -7.18 -26.09 30.77
CA THR A 274 -6.95 -27.21 31.70
C THR A 274 -5.83 -28.08 31.16
N ASP A 275 -5.29 -29.00 31.98
CA ASP A 275 -4.17 -29.87 31.58
C ASP A 275 -4.52 -30.75 30.35
N ASP A 276 -5.79 -31.10 30.18
CA ASP A 276 -6.26 -31.96 29.08
C ASP A 276 -6.65 -31.19 27.80
N ASN A 277 -6.93 -29.88 27.88
CA ASN A 277 -7.50 -29.12 26.76
C ASN A 277 -6.52 -28.08 26.15
N LEU A 278 -5.34 -27.90 26.74
CA LEU A 278 -4.34 -26.95 26.26
C LEU A 278 -3.93 -27.32 24.82
N PRO A 279 -4.08 -26.41 23.83
CA PRO A 279 -3.84 -26.74 22.44
C PRO A 279 -2.36 -26.95 22.14
N ASP A 280 -2.04 -28.08 21.53
CA ASP A 280 -0.73 -28.33 20.94
C ASP A 280 -0.64 -27.71 19.54
N LEU A 281 -0.05 -26.52 19.46
CA LEU A 281 0.08 -25.77 18.21
C LEU A 281 1.05 -26.43 17.22
N HIS A 282 1.93 -27.34 17.67
CA HIS A 282 2.85 -28.06 16.80
C HIS A 282 2.15 -29.12 15.94
N GLU A 283 1.03 -29.66 16.42
CA GLU A 283 0.24 -30.65 15.70
C GLU A 283 -0.98 -30.05 14.98
N ASP A 284 -1.39 -28.81 15.32
CA ASP A 284 -2.44 -28.06 14.62
C ASP A 284 -1.88 -27.36 13.37
N GLU A 285 -1.74 -28.11 12.29
CA GLU A 285 -1.28 -27.56 11.00
C GLU A 285 -2.23 -26.51 10.41
N ALA A 286 -3.54 -26.59 10.71
CA ALA A 286 -4.50 -25.59 10.27
C ALA A 286 -4.25 -24.23 10.95
N PHE A 287 -3.82 -24.23 12.22
CA PHE A 287 -3.33 -23.04 12.89
C PHE A 287 -2.07 -22.49 12.22
N MET A 288 -1.09 -23.35 11.87
CA MET A 288 0.12 -22.89 11.18
C MET A 288 -0.19 -22.23 9.83
N VAL A 289 -1.08 -22.82 9.05
CA VAL A 289 -1.54 -22.26 7.75
C VAL A 289 -2.22 -20.90 7.94
N TRP A 290 -2.95 -20.72 9.04
CA TRP A 290 -3.56 -19.43 9.39
C TRP A 290 -2.54 -18.38 9.82
N MET A 291 -1.58 -18.77 10.66
CA MET A 291 -0.53 -17.88 11.17
C MET A 291 0.35 -17.31 10.06
N ARG A 292 0.54 -18.05 8.96
CA ARG A 292 1.13 -17.48 7.75
C ARG A 292 0.12 -16.57 7.07
N THR A 293 0.26 -15.25 7.24
CA THR A 293 -0.64 -14.25 6.67
C THR A 293 -0.62 -14.22 5.14
N ALA A 294 -1.75 -13.82 4.54
CA ALA A 294 -1.87 -13.60 3.10
C ALA A 294 -1.54 -12.15 2.73
N GLY A 295 -0.98 -11.93 1.53
CA GLY A 295 -0.62 -10.59 1.03
C GLY A 295 -1.78 -9.76 0.47
N LEU A 296 -2.93 -10.37 0.20
CA LEU A 296 -4.13 -9.75 -0.39
C LEU A 296 -5.36 -10.01 0.48
N PRO A 297 -6.41 -9.15 0.42
CA PRO A 297 -7.65 -9.33 1.19
C PRO A 297 -8.53 -10.47 0.69
N THR A 298 -8.29 -10.94 -0.52
CA THR A 298 -8.86 -12.16 -1.08
C THR A 298 -7.78 -13.21 -1.17
N PHE A 299 -7.94 -14.29 -0.42
CA PHE A 299 -6.94 -15.35 -0.35
C PHE A 299 -7.59 -16.71 -0.13
N SER A 300 -6.82 -17.75 -0.44
CA SER A 300 -7.18 -19.14 -0.19
C SER A 300 -6.16 -19.78 0.75
N LYS A 301 -6.64 -20.60 1.67
CA LYS A 301 -5.82 -21.36 2.62
C LYS A 301 -6.15 -22.83 2.50
N LEU A 302 -5.11 -23.66 2.55
CA LEU A 302 -5.27 -25.11 2.42
C LEU A 302 -5.87 -25.67 3.72
N SER A 303 -6.94 -26.46 3.61
CA SER A 303 -7.58 -27.10 4.76
C SER A 303 -7.40 -28.61 4.73
N LEU A 304 -7.61 -29.24 3.58
CA LEU A 304 -7.46 -30.69 3.42
C LEU A 304 -6.71 -30.99 2.12
N ARG A 305 -5.98 -32.10 2.09
CA ARG A 305 -5.29 -32.59 0.89
C ARG A 305 -5.41 -34.10 0.76
N ASN A 306 -5.35 -34.60 -0.46
CA ASN A 306 -5.16 -36.01 -0.75
C ASN A 306 -4.17 -36.16 -1.92
N ASP A 307 -3.05 -36.83 -1.65
CA ASP A 307 -1.96 -36.97 -2.62
C ASP A 307 -1.93 -38.34 -3.32
N THR A 308 -2.73 -39.31 -2.87
CA THR A 308 -2.59 -40.71 -3.28
C THR A 308 -3.74 -41.20 -4.15
N THR A 309 -4.98 -40.76 -3.88
CA THR A 309 -6.16 -41.27 -4.59
C THR A 309 -6.79 -40.19 -5.47
N ALA A 310 -7.12 -40.56 -6.71
CA ALA A 310 -7.92 -39.71 -7.58
C ALA A 310 -9.35 -39.57 -7.02
N MET A 311 -9.96 -38.39 -7.16
CA MET A 311 -11.36 -38.17 -6.79
C MET A 311 -12.24 -38.61 -7.97
N PRO A 312 -13.02 -39.70 -7.87
CA PRO A 312 -13.83 -40.19 -8.98
C PRO A 312 -14.95 -39.22 -9.35
N ALA A 313 -15.46 -39.34 -10.58
CA ALA A 313 -16.63 -38.59 -11.01
C ALA A 313 -17.89 -39.05 -10.24
N GLY A 314 -18.74 -38.10 -9.87
CA GLY A 314 -19.99 -38.36 -9.15
C GLY A 314 -20.45 -37.20 -8.29
N THR A 315 -21.58 -37.39 -7.59
CA THR A 315 -22.17 -36.38 -6.71
C THR A 315 -21.65 -36.53 -5.29
N TYR A 316 -21.01 -35.47 -4.80
CA TYR A 316 -20.46 -35.39 -3.47
C TYR A 316 -21.33 -34.53 -2.57
N ARG A 317 -21.31 -34.86 -1.28
CA ARG A 317 -21.79 -34.06 -0.18
C ARG A 317 -20.61 -33.65 0.69
N ILE A 318 -20.54 -32.38 1.07
CA ILE A 318 -19.60 -31.90 2.09
C ILE A 318 -20.39 -31.18 3.18
N ASP A 319 -20.11 -31.53 4.43
CA ASP A 319 -20.72 -30.91 5.60
C ASP A 319 -19.73 -29.93 6.23
N ILE A 320 -20.17 -28.70 6.45
CA ILE A 320 -19.38 -27.62 7.01
C ILE A 320 -20.06 -27.11 8.28
N ASP A 321 -19.35 -27.12 9.39
CA ASP A 321 -19.84 -26.51 10.62
C ASP A 321 -19.55 -25.01 10.57
N ASP A 322 -20.63 -24.21 10.52
CA ASP A 322 -20.57 -22.76 10.34
C ASP A 322 -20.37 -22.04 11.69
N TYR A 323 -19.14 -21.62 11.95
CA TYR A 323 -18.74 -20.88 13.16
C TYR A 323 -18.22 -19.47 12.83
N PHE A 324 -17.65 -19.28 11.64
CA PHE A 324 -16.96 -18.07 11.24
C PHE A 324 -17.89 -17.12 10.49
N ASN A 325 -18.40 -16.09 11.16
CA ASN A 325 -19.33 -15.16 10.54
C ASN A 325 -18.61 -14.10 9.69
N VAL A 326 -18.74 -14.20 8.37
CA VAL A 326 -18.17 -13.25 7.39
C VAL A 326 -19.07 -12.06 7.06
N THR A 327 -20.37 -12.15 7.39
CA THR A 327 -21.35 -11.09 7.09
C THR A 327 -21.09 -9.81 7.90
N LEU A 328 -20.43 -9.94 9.07
CA LEU A 328 -20.11 -8.83 9.97
C LEU A 328 -19.26 -7.74 9.29
N TYR A 329 -18.37 -8.12 8.38
CA TYR A 329 -17.46 -7.22 7.69
C TYR A 329 -17.69 -7.18 6.17
N GLY A 330 -18.83 -7.71 5.70
CA GLY A 330 -19.17 -7.73 4.27
C GLY A 330 -18.20 -8.57 3.43
N GLY A 331 -17.70 -9.69 3.96
CA GLY A 331 -16.89 -10.65 3.22
C GLY A 331 -17.69 -11.87 2.76
N THR A 332 -17.03 -12.71 1.98
CA THR A 332 -17.55 -14.03 1.58
C THR A 332 -16.58 -15.14 1.95
N LYS A 333 -17.13 -16.32 2.22
CA LYS A 333 -16.42 -17.58 2.42
C LYS A 333 -16.88 -18.62 1.41
N SER A 334 -15.92 -19.28 0.80
CA SER A 334 -16.17 -20.29 -0.23
C SER A 334 -15.25 -21.48 -0.03
N ILE A 335 -15.72 -22.67 -0.37
CA ILE A 335 -14.84 -23.82 -0.55
C ILE A 335 -14.30 -23.83 -1.98
N LEU A 336 -13.05 -24.24 -2.15
CA LEU A 336 -12.39 -24.38 -3.45
C LEU A 336 -11.69 -25.73 -3.48
N ILE A 337 -12.20 -26.64 -4.31
CA ILE A 337 -11.54 -27.91 -4.60
C ILE A 337 -10.78 -27.74 -5.90
N SER A 338 -9.47 -27.98 -5.89
CA SER A 338 -8.62 -27.73 -7.05
C SER A 338 -7.49 -28.76 -7.17
N THR A 339 -7.13 -29.05 -8.40
CA THR A 339 -5.91 -29.80 -8.76
C THR A 339 -4.76 -28.81 -8.97
N ARG A 340 -3.50 -29.27 -8.92
CA ARG A 340 -2.35 -28.42 -9.24
C ARG A 340 -1.63 -28.87 -10.49
N THR A 341 -1.06 -27.91 -11.21
CA THR A 341 0.02 -28.16 -12.16
C THR A 341 1.36 -27.74 -11.56
N VAL A 342 2.45 -27.90 -12.31
CA VAL A 342 3.79 -27.42 -11.91
C VAL A 342 3.79 -25.91 -11.64
N MET A 343 2.89 -25.16 -12.27
CA MET A 343 2.76 -23.71 -12.10
C MET A 343 1.80 -23.29 -10.97
N GLY A 344 1.20 -24.26 -10.28
CA GLY A 344 0.21 -24.02 -9.22
C GLY A 344 -1.23 -24.19 -9.68
N GLY A 345 -2.11 -23.33 -9.20
CA GLY A 345 -3.56 -23.32 -9.51
C GLY A 345 -3.88 -22.66 -10.86
N LYS A 346 -5.17 -22.50 -11.15
CA LYS A 346 -5.63 -21.90 -12.40
C LYS A 346 -5.35 -20.39 -12.39
N ASN A 347 -4.38 -19.95 -13.17
CA ASN A 347 -4.08 -18.53 -13.37
C ASN A 347 -3.50 -18.27 -14.77
N PRO A 348 -4.31 -17.79 -15.73
CA PRO A 348 -3.84 -17.54 -17.09
C PRO A 348 -3.01 -16.26 -17.22
N PHE A 349 -2.98 -15.39 -16.21
CA PHE A 349 -2.35 -14.06 -16.28
C PHE A 349 -0.89 -14.12 -16.71
N MET A 350 -0.09 -14.99 -16.08
CA MET A 350 1.33 -15.12 -16.41
C MET A 350 1.54 -15.55 -17.86
N GLY A 351 0.73 -16.49 -18.35
CA GLY A 351 0.83 -16.92 -19.74
C GLY A 351 0.43 -15.83 -20.73
N ILE A 352 -0.67 -15.11 -20.46
CA ILE A 352 -1.13 -13.98 -21.27
C ILE A 352 -0.06 -12.88 -21.31
N ALA A 353 0.53 -12.52 -20.16
CA ALA A 353 1.56 -11.49 -20.08
C ALA A 353 2.79 -11.82 -20.96
N TYR A 354 3.25 -13.08 -20.95
CA TYR A 354 4.36 -13.52 -21.79
C TYR A 354 4.04 -13.47 -23.28
N VAL A 355 2.82 -13.88 -23.68
CA VAL A 355 2.37 -13.80 -25.08
C VAL A 355 2.26 -12.34 -25.53
N VAL A 356 1.73 -11.45 -24.68
CA VAL A 356 1.60 -10.01 -24.99
C VAL A 356 2.96 -9.36 -25.15
N VAL A 357 3.88 -9.56 -24.19
CA VAL A 357 5.25 -9.01 -24.26
C VAL A 357 5.97 -9.56 -25.48
N GLY A 358 5.88 -10.88 -25.73
CA GLY A 358 6.47 -11.50 -26.92
C GLY A 358 5.91 -10.93 -28.22
N GLY A 359 4.60 -10.72 -28.30
CA GLY A 359 3.93 -10.11 -29.45
C GLY A 359 4.37 -8.66 -29.70
N ILE A 360 4.44 -7.85 -28.64
CA ILE A 360 4.94 -6.47 -28.72
C ILE A 360 6.39 -6.44 -29.23
N CYS A 361 7.25 -7.33 -28.72
CA CYS A 361 8.64 -7.41 -29.17
C CYS A 361 8.77 -7.74 -30.67
N VAL A 362 7.96 -8.67 -31.19
CA VAL A 362 7.96 -9.00 -32.63
C VAL A 362 7.45 -7.83 -33.47
N VAL A 363 6.36 -7.18 -33.05
CA VAL A 363 5.79 -6.01 -33.76
C VAL A 363 6.81 -4.87 -33.82
N LEU A 364 7.43 -4.52 -32.69
CA LEU A 364 8.48 -3.49 -32.64
C LEU A 364 9.71 -3.88 -33.47
N GLY A 365 10.12 -5.15 -33.45
CA GLY A 365 11.20 -5.67 -34.29
C GLY A 365 10.93 -5.50 -35.78
N VAL A 366 9.71 -5.80 -36.24
CA VAL A 366 9.30 -5.58 -37.64
C VAL A 366 9.27 -4.10 -37.98
N LEU A 367 8.67 -3.26 -37.13
CA LEU A 367 8.59 -1.81 -37.36
C LEU A 367 9.97 -1.17 -37.47
N PHE A 368 10.93 -1.51 -36.60
CA PHE A 368 12.29 -0.98 -36.69
C PHE A 368 13.07 -1.53 -37.87
N THR A 369 12.81 -2.77 -38.28
CA THR A 369 13.39 -3.33 -39.51
C THR A 369 12.90 -2.55 -40.73
N VAL A 370 11.59 -2.30 -40.85
CA VAL A 370 11.02 -1.48 -41.92
C VAL A 370 11.56 -0.05 -41.89
N ALA A 371 11.60 0.59 -40.72
CA ALA A 371 12.14 1.95 -40.58
C ALA A 371 13.63 2.02 -41.00
N HIS A 372 14.43 1.01 -40.64
CA HIS A 372 15.84 0.94 -41.03
C HIS A 372 16.02 0.76 -42.55
N LEU A 373 15.13 0.00 -43.20
CA LEU A 373 15.15 -0.20 -44.66
C LEU A 373 14.67 1.03 -45.43
N VAL A 374 13.69 1.78 -44.91
CA VAL A 374 13.10 2.96 -45.57
C VAL A 374 13.93 4.23 -45.38
N LYS A 375 14.57 4.43 -44.21
CA LYS A 375 15.44 5.59 -43.94
C LYS A 375 16.71 5.19 -43.16
N PRO A 376 17.83 4.88 -43.85
CA PRO A 376 19.07 4.46 -43.20
C PRO A 376 19.76 5.59 -42.40
N SER A 377 19.54 6.87 -42.74
CA SER A 377 20.20 8.03 -42.12
C SER A 377 19.51 8.60 -40.88
N PHE A 378 18.27 8.19 -40.58
CA PHE A 378 17.48 8.71 -39.45
C PHE A 378 17.59 7.85 -38.17
N ALA A 379 18.34 6.74 -38.23
CA ALA A 379 18.38 5.74 -37.17
C ALA A 379 19.02 6.22 -35.86
N CYS A 380 19.80 7.31 -35.88
CA CYS A 380 20.39 7.85 -34.65
C CYS A 380 19.38 8.65 -33.80
N PHE A 381 18.32 9.19 -34.43
CA PHE A 381 17.31 10.01 -33.74
C PHE A 381 16.13 9.18 -33.20
N SER A 382 15.78 8.07 -33.87
CA SER A 382 14.64 7.24 -33.46
C SER A 382 14.95 6.26 -32.33
N ILE A 383 16.22 5.86 -32.13
CA ILE A 383 16.62 5.00 -31.00
C ILE A 383 16.58 5.79 -29.68
N ALA A 384 16.86 7.10 -29.71
CA ALA A 384 16.69 7.98 -28.55
C ALA A 384 15.21 8.13 -28.15
N ILE A 385 14.31 8.20 -29.13
CA ILE A 385 12.85 8.25 -28.90
C ILE A 385 12.35 6.95 -28.26
N LEU A 386 12.96 5.80 -28.57
CA LEU A 386 12.60 4.53 -27.95
C LEU A 386 13.20 4.35 -26.56
N ILE A 387 14.41 4.86 -26.29
CA ILE A 387 14.97 4.86 -24.93
C ILE A 387 14.20 5.85 -24.03
N SER A 388 13.59 6.90 -24.59
CA SER A 388 12.61 7.74 -23.87
C SER A 388 11.19 7.15 -23.80
N LEU A 389 10.88 6.11 -24.58
CA LEU A 389 9.58 5.40 -24.54
C LEU A 389 9.64 4.03 -23.85
N PHE A 390 10.84 3.52 -23.53
CA PHE A 390 11.03 2.29 -22.77
C PHE A 390 10.73 2.40 -21.26
N PRO A 391 10.75 3.60 -20.62
CA PRO A 391 10.08 3.78 -19.33
C PRO A 391 8.55 3.92 -19.49
N SER A 392 8.05 4.26 -20.69
CA SER A 392 6.64 4.62 -20.90
C SER A 392 5.76 3.46 -21.40
N PHE A 393 6.33 2.37 -21.95
CA PHE A 393 5.53 1.24 -22.45
C PHE A 393 5.59 -0.03 -21.59
N LEU A 394 6.43 -0.07 -20.55
CA LEU A 394 6.22 -0.98 -19.40
C LEU A 394 5.31 -0.35 -18.33
N ALA A 395 5.01 0.95 -18.43
CA ALA A 395 4.07 1.65 -17.57
C ALA A 395 2.61 1.62 -18.06
N GLN A 396 2.31 0.97 -19.20
CA GLN A 396 0.95 0.98 -19.75
C GLN A 396 0.28 -0.40 -19.91
N GLN A 397 0.79 -1.42 -19.20
CA GLN A 397 -0.05 -2.56 -18.81
C GLN A 397 0.47 -3.31 -17.59
N SER A 398 0.94 -2.55 -16.59
CA SER A 398 0.69 -2.95 -15.22
C SER A 398 -0.67 -2.37 -14.80
N ASN A 399 -1.75 -3.11 -15.08
CA ASN A 399 -2.78 -3.27 -14.05
C ASN A 399 -2.16 -4.14 -12.92
N LEU A 400 -1.06 -3.66 -12.35
CA LEU A 400 -0.82 -3.79 -10.93
C LEU A 400 -1.97 -2.99 -10.33
N GLY A 401 -2.68 -3.58 -9.36
CA GLY A 401 -3.75 -2.88 -8.65
C GLY A 401 -3.30 -1.48 -8.22
N PRO A 402 -4.26 -0.58 -7.94
CA PRO A 402 -4.01 0.84 -7.75
C PRO A 402 -2.79 1.04 -6.87
N SER A 403 -1.77 1.73 -7.41
CA SER A 403 -0.70 2.27 -6.58
C SER A 403 -1.40 3.02 -5.44
N PRO A 404 -1.10 2.71 -4.17
CA PRO A 404 -1.85 3.31 -3.09
C PRO A 404 -1.70 4.83 -3.23
N ARG A 405 -2.83 5.53 -3.26
CA ARG A 405 -2.94 6.97 -3.52
C ARG A 405 -2.03 7.75 -2.56
N GLY A 406 -1.21 8.66 -3.09
CA GLY A 406 -0.52 9.67 -2.28
C GLY A 406 -1.57 10.60 -1.68
N PHE A 407 -1.55 10.84 -0.37
CA PHE A 407 -2.54 11.68 0.30
C PHE A 407 -1.88 12.79 1.11
N CYS A 408 -2.56 13.93 1.18
CA CYS A 408 -2.19 15.08 2.00
C CYS A 408 -2.79 14.91 3.41
N GLY A 409 -2.00 15.17 4.44
CA GLY A 409 -2.33 14.87 5.84
C GLY A 409 -2.99 16.01 6.61
N THR A 410 -3.28 17.14 5.96
CA THR A 410 -3.96 18.28 6.59
C THR A 410 -5.41 17.90 6.91
N GLY A 411 -5.75 17.78 8.19
CA GLY A 411 -7.10 17.38 8.58
C GLY A 411 -8.11 18.52 8.65
N PRO A 412 -9.35 18.24 9.10
CA PRO A 412 -10.45 19.18 9.01
C PRO A 412 -10.24 20.44 9.86
N PRO A 413 -10.85 21.58 9.48
CA PRO A 413 -10.75 22.81 10.25
C PRO A 413 -11.39 22.65 11.63
N SER A 414 -10.82 23.35 12.63
CA SER A 414 -11.46 23.50 13.94
C SER A 414 -12.83 24.18 13.84
N ASP A 415 -13.71 23.97 14.81
CA ASP A 415 -15.05 24.57 14.80
C ASP A 415 -15.01 26.11 14.73
N LEU A 416 -14.02 26.72 15.38
CA LEU A 416 -13.78 28.17 15.31
C LEU A 416 -13.40 28.61 13.89
N LEU A 417 -12.50 27.86 13.24
CA LEU A 417 -12.10 28.16 11.87
C LEU A 417 -13.26 27.93 10.88
N ARG A 418 -14.04 26.86 11.08
CA ARG A 418 -15.25 26.56 10.29
C ARG A 418 -16.28 27.68 10.40
N ALA A 419 -16.51 28.21 11.60
CA ALA A 419 -17.42 29.34 11.80
C ALA A 419 -16.95 30.57 11.01
N GLU A 420 -15.64 30.79 10.93
CA GLU A 420 -15.08 31.90 10.16
C GLU A 420 -15.19 31.70 8.66
N HIS A 421 -14.99 30.47 8.15
CA HIS A 421 -15.29 30.13 6.75
C HIS A 421 -16.75 30.43 6.40
N LYS A 422 -17.70 30.05 7.26
CA LYS A 422 -19.13 30.38 7.09
C LYS A 422 -19.38 31.89 7.05
N ARG A 423 -18.75 32.63 7.97
CA ARG A 423 -18.87 34.08 8.05
C ARG A 423 -18.38 34.74 6.77
N LEU A 424 -17.20 34.35 6.28
CA LEU A 424 -16.64 34.92 5.06
C LEU A 424 -17.41 34.49 3.80
N SER A 425 -17.92 33.27 3.73
CA SER A 425 -18.76 32.81 2.61
C SER A 425 -20.00 33.68 2.41
N SER A 426 -20.62 34.16 3.49
CA SER A 426 -21.74 35.12 3.42
C SER A 426 -21.34 36.47 2.82
N VAL A 427 -20.10 36.91 3.03
CA VAL A 427 -19.53 38.14 2.47
C VAL A 427 -19.20 37.96 0.99
N ASP A 428 -18.63 36.81 0.62
CA ASP A 428 -18.31 36.50 -0.77
C ASP A 428 -19.59 36.40 -1.62
N THR A 429 -20.65 35.79 -1.07
CA THR A 429 -21.97 35.70 -1.73
C THR A 429 -22.63 37.08 -1.92
N GLN A 430 -22.37 38.04 -1.03
CA GLN A 430 -22.88 39.42 -1.16
C GLN A 430 -22.13 40.22 -2.22
N ARG A 431 -20.83 39.99 -2.41
CA ARG A 431 -20.06 40.61 -3.52
C ARG A 431 -20.51 40.12 -4.89
N VAL A 432 -20.90 38.84 -5.03
CA VAL A 432 -21.44 38.30 -6.29
C VAL A 432 -22.79 38.95 -6.67
N LYS A 433 -23.55 39.49 -5.71
CA LYS A 433 -24.85 40.15 -5.95
C LYS A 433 -24.77 41.68 -6.03
N GLY A 434 -23.60 42.27 -5.80
CA GLY A 434 -23.40 43.71 -5.66
C GLY A 434 -22.32 44.24 -6.61
N ASP A 435 -22.74 44.55 -7.82
CA ASP A 435 -22.21 45.56 -8.74
C ASP A 435 -20.79 45.44 -9.32
N ASP A 436 -20.79 45.90 -10.56
CA ASP A 436 -19.75 46.17 -11.53
C ASP A 436 -18.74 47.22 -11.01
N GLY A 437 -17.48 47.13 -11.45
CA GLY A 437 -16.64 48.32 -11.62
C GLY A 437 -15.99 49.02 -10.40
N SER A 438 -15.26 48.32 -9.52
CA SER A 438 -14.14 48.98 -8.80
C SER A 438 -12.83 48.19 -8.89
N ASN A 439 -11.99 48.58 -9.85
CA ASN A 439 -10.57 48.20 -9.94
C ASN A 439 -9.76 48.92 -8.86
N ASP A 440 -10.06 48.69 -7.58
CA ASP A 440 -9.08 48.96 -6.54
C ASP A 440 -8.00 47.89 -6.68
N ALA A 441 -6.82 48.30 -7.17
CA ALA A 441 -5.65 47.44 -7.28
C ALA A 441 -5.38 46.82 -5.91
N LEU A 442 -5.73 45.54 -5.76
CA LEU A 442 -5.56 44.80 -4.51
C LEU A 442 -4.10 44.92 -4.07
N SER A 443 -3.88 45.40 -2.85
CA SER A 443 -2.53 45.51 -2.31
C SER A 443 -1.82 44.14 -2.35
N PRO A 444 -0.61 44.06 -2.95
CA PRO A 444 0.11 42.81 -3.05
C PRO A 444 0.57 42.37 -1.67
N ILE A 445 0.28 41.12 -1.32
CA ILE A 445 0.74 40.51 -0.07
C ILE A 445 2.10 39.86 -0.35
N GLN A 446 3.12 40.19 0.44
CA GLN A 446 4.41 39.53 0.37
C GLN A 446 4.66 38.75 1.67
N ILE A 447 4.90 37.44 1.52
CA ILE A 447 5.06 36.50 2.63
C ILE A 447 6.53 36.05 2.67
N ASP A 448 7.20 36.39 3.77
CA ASP A 448 8.54 35.90 4.05
C ASP A 448 8.49 34.39 4.28
N THR A 449 9.34 33.65 3.56
CA THR A 449 9.33 32.19 3.49
C THR A 449 10.70 31.61 3.81
N TRP A 450 10.73 30.58 4.66
CA TRP A 450 11.93 29.81 5.00
C TRP A 450 11.78 28.36 4.56
N PHE A 451 12.81 27.82 3.90
CA PHE A 451 12.88 26.40 3.56
C PHE A 451 13.85 25.70 4.51
N HIS A 452 13.38 24.66 5.17
CA HIS A 452 14.16 23.82 6.09
C HIS A 452 14.30 22.44 5.47
N ILE A 453 15.49 22.10 5.00
CA ILE A 453 15.79 20.79 4.43
C ILE A 453 16.28 19.88 5.56
N VAL A 454 15.53 18.83 5.84
CA VAL A 454 15.78 17.89 6.93
C VAL A 454 15.96 16.50 6.34
N SER A 455 17.20 16.04 6.31
CA SER A 455 17.58 14.77 5.68
C SER A 455 17.94 13.71 6.70
N THR A 456 17.65 12.45 6.37
CA THR A 456 18.32 11.31 7.00
C THR A 456 19.79 11.27 6.59
N ASN A 457 20.62 10.59 7.38
CA ASN A 457 22.03 10.42 7.09
C ASN A 457 22.26 9.72 5.73
N ASP A 458 21.38 8.78 5.37
CA ASP A 458 21.46 8.02 4.12
C ASP A 458 21.02 8.81 2.88
N GLN A 459 20.28 9.91 3.07
CA GLN A 459 19.73 10.75 2.00
C GLN A 459 20.18 12.22 2.11
N MET A 460 21.36 12.46 2.68
CA MET A 460 21.90 13.80 2.89
C MET A 460 22.07 14.63 1.60
N ASP A 461 22.33 13.96 0.48
CA ASP A 461 22.53 14.59 -0.84
C ASP A 461 21.30 14.52 -1.76
N LEU A 462 20.16 14.03 -1.25
CA LEU A 462 18.95 13.85 -2.06
C LEU A 462 18.41 15.20 -2.58
N VAL A 463 18.39 16.22 -1.72
CA VAL A 463 17.82 17.53 -2.05
C VAL A 463 18.91 18.47 -2.55
N THR A 464 18.97 18.66 -3.87
CA THR A 464 19.92 19.56 -4.53
C THR A 464 19.46 21.02 -4.48
N ASP A 465 20.39 21.96 -4.66
CA ASP A 465 20.03 23.40 -4.75
C ASP A 465 19.13 23.69 -5.96
N ASP A 466 19.27 22.94 -7.06
CA ASP A 466 18.40 23.04 -8.24
C ASP A 466 16.95 22.64 -7.92
N MET A 467 16.75 21.60 -7.10
CA MET A 467 15.41 21.21 -6.63
C MET A 467 14.78 22.32 -5.79
N ILE A 468 15.55 22.93 -4.90
CA ILE A 468 15.11 24.03 -4.03
C ILE A 468 14.67 25.24 -4.85
N MET A 469 15.50 25.67 -5.81
CA MET A 469 15.20 26.79 -6.69
C MET A 469 14.01 26.51 -7.59
N SER A 470 13.91 25.29 -8.12
CA SER A 470 12.78 24.86 -8.95
C SER A 470 11.49 24.81 -8.16
N GLN A 471 11.50 24.31 -6.92
CA GLN A 471 10.35 24.27 -6.04
C GLN A 471 9.86 25.67 -5.69
N PHE A 472 10.77 26.59 -5.37
CA PHE A 472 10.42 27.97 -5.07
C PHE A 472 9.86 28.70 -6.30
N SER A 473 10.46 28.49 -7.47
CA SER A 473 9.93 29.02 -8.75
C SER A 473 8.53 28.49 -9.07
N TYR A 474 8.28 27.20 -8.82
CA TYR A 474 6.97 26.59 -9.01
C TYR A 474 5.94 27.22 -8.06
N LEU A 475 6.28 27.37 -6.77
CA LEU A 475 5.42 28.03 -5.77
C LEU A 475 5.06 29.46 -6.20
N GLN A 476 6.05 30.25 -6.63
CA GLN A 476 5.81 31.63 -7.06
C GLN A 476 4.88 31.72 -8.28
N ARG A 477 5.05 30.81 -9.26
CA ARG A 477 4.18 30.76 -10.45
C ARG A 477 2.75 30.35 -10.11
N ALA A 478 2.57 29.36 -9.24
CA ALA A 478 1.25 28.87 -8.85
C ALA A 478 0.39 29.94 -8.16
N TYR A 479 1.02 30.84 -7.38
CA TYR A 479 0.33 31.91 -6.67
C TYR A 479 0.31 33.25 -7.41
N ALA A 480 0.93 33.37 -8.59
CA ALA A 480 1.07 34.63 -9.32
C ALA A 480 -0.27 35.34 -9.59
N ASN A 481 -1.32 34.57 -9.88
CA ASN A 481 -2.66 35.10 -10.15
C ASN A 481 -3.47 35.46 -8.88
N THR A 482 -2.93 35.23 -7.69
CA THR A 482 -3.66 35.44 -6.42
C THR A 482 -3.31 36.77 -5.73
N SER A 483 -2.40 37.57 -6.31
CA SER A 483 -1.82 38.77 -5.69
C SER A 483 -1.11 38.50 -4.34
N ILE A 484 -0.76 37.24 -4.09
CA ILE A 484 0.09 36.79 -2.98
C ILE A 484 1.43 36.37 -3.59
N SER A 485 2.51 36.91 -3.03
CA SER A 485 3.88 36.62 -3.44
C SER A 485 4.70 36.09 -2.28
N TYR A 486 5.60 35.16 -2.57
CA TYR A 486 6.51 34.59 -1.59
C TYR A 486 7.91 35.14 -1.80
N LYS A 487 8.60 35.42 -0.70
CA LYS A 487 10.01 35.85 -0.70
C LYS A 487 10.82 34.83 0.10
N LEU A 488 11.72 34.12 -0.58
CA LEU A 488 12.64 33.20 0.08
C LEU A 488 13.67 34.01 0.88
N VAL A 489 13.56 33.97 2.21
CA VAL A 489 14.46 34.69 3.12
C VAL A 489 15.73 33.89 3.36
N GLY A 490 15.63 32.56 3.42
CA GLY A 490 16.77 31.69 3.63
C GLY A 490 16.42 30.20 3.54
N VAL A 491 17.47 29.39 3.50
CA VAL A 491 17.41 27.92 3.44
C VAL A 491 18.33 27.35 4.51
N ASP A 492 17.78 26.53 5.40
CA ASP A 492 18.53 25.79 6.41
C ASP A 492 18.63 24.31 6.01
N ARG A 493 19.79 23.67 6.19
CA ARG A 493 20.00 22.22 5.95
C ARG A 493 20.39 21.53 7.27
N ARG A 494 19.71 20.45 7.62
CA ARG A 494 19.94 19.65 8.84
C ARG A 494 19.92 18.17 8.53
N ILE A 495 20.88 17.44 9.10
CA ILE A 495 20.88 15.98 9.08
C ILE A 495 20.39 15.52 10.45
N ASN A 496 19.19 14.95 10.49
CA ASN A 496 18.60 14.39 11.69
C ASN A 496 17.54 13.36 11.30
N ASP A 497 17.88 12.09 11.49
CA ASP A 497 17.04 10.95 11.15
C ASP A 497 15.65 10.96 11.81
N THR A 498 15.59 11.38 13.07
CA THR A 498 14.33 11.45 13.82
C THR A 498 13.43 12.52 13.23
N TRP A 499 13.97 13.70 12.96
CA TRP A 499 13.20 14.79 12.35
C TRP A 499 12.83 14.48 10.90
N ALA A 500 13.74 13.93 10.10
CA ALA A 500 13.47 13.57 8.70
C ALA A 500 12.34 12.53 8.57
N ARG A 501 12.14 11.68 9.58
CA ARG A 501 11.05 10.70 9.66
C ARG A 501 9.82 11.20 10.44
N ASN A 502 9.74 12.49 10.76
CA ASN A 502 8.67 13.11 11.53
C ASN A 502 8.47 12.54 12.95
N GLY A 503 9.52 11.93 13.53
CA GLY A 503 9.48 11.34 14.87
C GLY A 503 9.43 12.37 16.02
N ASP A 504 9.78 13.63 15.76
CA ASP A 504 9.75 14.73 16.73
C ASP A 504 9.51 16.08 16.01
N ASP A 505 8.29 16.27 15.47
CA ASP A 505 7.91 17.49 14.75
C ASP A 505 8.01 18.74 15.63
N LEU A 506 7.54 18.66 16.87
CA LEU A 506 7.52 19.79 17.79
C LEU A 506 8.93 20.22 18.19
N GLY A 507 9.84 19.28 18.48
CA GLY A 507 11.24 19.59 18.76
C GLY A 507 11.97 20.17 17.54
N MET A 508 11.69 19.65 16.34
CA MET A 508 12.19 20.21 15.07
C MET A 508 11.74 21.66 14.90
N LYS A 509 10.43 21.93 14.97
CA LYS A 509 9.86 23.28 14.78
C LYS A 509 10.31 24.26 15.86
N ARG A 510 10.42 23.83 17.13
CA ARG A 510 11.02 24.63 18.23
C ARG A 510 12.44 25.11 17.90
N THR A 511 13.20 24.30 17.17
CA THR A 511 14.60 24.61 16.86
C THR A 511 14.75 25.42 15.57
N LEU A 512 13.94 25.11 14.56
CA LEU A 512 14.15 25.59 13.20
C LEU A 512 13.25 26.76 12.80
N ARG A 513 12.04 26.89 13.38
CA ARG A 513 11.08 27.93 13.00
C ARG A 513 11.70 29.32 13.06
N LYS A 514 11.46 30.12 12.02
CA LYS A 514 11.91 31.52 11.91
C LYS A 514 10.72 32.47 11.76
N GLY A 515 10.87 33.68 12.28
CA GLY A 515 9.91 34.77 12.12
C GLY A 515 8.68 34.69 13.03
N THR A 516 7.64 35.47 12.72
CA THR A 516 6.39 35.55 13.49
C THR A 516 5.32 34.62 12.89
N TYR A 517 4.06 34.78 13.27
CA TYR A 517 2.96 34.02 12.68
C TYR A 517 2.69 34.37 11.19
N ARG A 518 3.25 35.49 10.72
CA ARG A 518 3.24 35.93 9.31
C ARG A 518 4.26 35.20 8.44
N THR A 519 5.26 34.55 9.03
CA THR A 519 6.37 33.94 8.30
C THR A 519 6.06 32.47 7.99
N LEU A 520 6.05 32.12 6.71
CA LEU A 520 5.85 30.76 6.25
C LEU A 520 7.12 29.94 6.45
N ASN A 521 7.02 28.81 7.15
CA ASN A 521 8.11 27.86 7.32
C ASN A 521 7.72 26.54 6.64
N ILE A 522 8.52 26.10 5.68
CA ILE A 522 8.32 24.84 4.95
C ILE A 522 9.48 23.89 5.29
N TYR A 523 9.15 22.72 5.81
CA TYR A 523 10.06 21.66 6.22
C TYR A 523 10.04 20.54 5.17
N PHE A 524 11.07 20.49 4.33
CA PHE A 524 11.26 19.39 3.38
C PHE A 524 11.98 18.24 4.07
N GLN A 525 11.26 17.16 4.31
CA GLN A 525 11.72 15.98 5.02
C GLN A 525 11.95 14.83 4.04
N THR A 526 13.12 14.19 4.06
CA THR A 526 13.45 13.15 3.07
C THR A 526 12.65 11.86 3.24
N ASP A 527 12.25 11.53 4.47
CA ASP A 527 11.56 10.28 4.83
C ASP A 527 10.28 10.55 5.62
N LEU A 528 9.52 11.59 5.23
CA LEU A 528 8.32 12.05 5.94
C LEU A 528 7.32 10.91 6.17
N GLN A 529 6.99 10.64 7.43
CA GLN A 529 6.09 9.56 7.86
C GLN A 529 4.97 10.07 8.77
N VAL A 530 3.89 9.29 8.88
CA VAL A 530 2.84 9.52 9.88
C VAL A 530 3.38 9.11 11.25
N SER A 531 3.52 10.05 12.18
CA SER A 531 4.07 9.79 13.53
C SER A 531 2.99 9.95 14.62
N PRO A 532 2.98 9.08 15.65
CA PRO A 532 2.10 9.24 16.82
C PRO A 532 2.45 10.53 17.57
N GLY A 533 1.60 11.55 17.48
CA GLY A 533 1.80 12.85 18.15
C GLY A 533 2.05 14.04 17.21
N SER A 534 2.09 13.84 15.89
CA SER A 534 2.05 14.94 14.92
C SER A 534 0.65 15.56 14.85
N SER A 535 0.57 16.85 14.51
CA SER A 535 -0.68 17.58 14.18
C SER A 535 -1.38 17.08 12.90
N ILE A 536 -1.06 15.87 12.46
CA ILE A 536 -1.76 15.15 11.41
C ILE A 536 -3.10 14.72 11.99
N SER A 537 -4.13 15.48 11.68
CA SER A 537 -5.51 15.09 11.95
C SER A 537 -5.92 14.00 10.95
N ALA A 538 -5.40 12.79 11.17
CA ALA A 538 -5.96 11.59 10.57
C ALA A 538 -7.38 11.43 11.12
N ARG A 539 -8.36 11.68 10.24
CA ARG A 539 -9.76 11.21 10.28
C ARG A 539 -10.15 10.50 11.60
N SER A 540 -10.64 11.28 12.57
CA SER A 540 -11.42 10.74 13.71
C SER A 540 -12.90 10.80 13.32
N ASP A 541 -13.38 9.81 12.58
CA ASP A 541 -14.81 9.63 12.32
C ASP A 541 -15.49 9.13 13.62
N ASN A 542 -15.93 10.07 14.46
CA ASN A 542 -16.92 9.81 15.51
C ASN A 542 -18.34 9.84 14.92
N ASN A 543 -18.62 8.97 13.95
CA ASN A 543 -19.98 8.54 13.69
C ASN A 543 -19.98 7.16 12.99
N SER A 544 -20.73 6.24 13.58
CA SER A 544 -20.96 4.87 13.13
C SER A 544 -21.41 4.78 11.66
N ASN A 545 -20.87 3.77 10.94
CA ASN A 545 -21.21 3.32 9.58
C ASN A 545 -20.38 3.82 8.38
N GLY A 546 -19.05 3.93 8.53
CA GLY A 546 -18.14 4.01 7.38
C GLY A 546 -16.72 3.61 7.75
N THR A 547 -16.37 2.33 7.64
CA THR A 547 -14.99 1.85 7.80
C THR A 547 -14.12 2.29 6.62
N PHE A 548 -13.38 3.39 6.78
CA PHE A 548 -12.16 3.59 6.01
C PHE A 548 -11.05 2.68 6.59
N PRO A 549 -10.41 1.82 5.78
CA PRO A 549 -9.33 0.95 6.25
C PRO A 549 -8.10 1.80 6.59
N MET A 550 -7.54 1.61 7.78
CA MET A 550 -6.22 2.15 8.13
C MET A 550 -5.19 1.68 7.09
N LEU A 551 -4.57 2.65 6.39
CA LEU A 551 -3.51 2.40 5.42
C LEU A 551 -2.23 1.89 6.14
N PRO A 552 -1.52 0.90 5.54
CA PRO A 552 -0.33 0.27 6.12
C PRO A 552 0.88 1.21 6.11
N GLN A 553 1.60 1.32 7.23
CA GLN A 553 2.90 2.02 7.30
C GLN A 553 4.04 1.20 6.66
N PHE A 554 4.05 1.04 5.34
CA PHE A 554 5.29 0.79 4.57
C PHE A 554 5.15 1.56 3.27
N ALA A 555 5.98 2.60 3.13
CA ALA A 555 5.70 3.85 2.40
C ALA A 555 4.56 4.65 3.08
N SER A 556 4.94 5.65 3.87
CA SER A 556 4.01 6.74 4.13
C SER A 556 3.67 7.36 2.77
N ASN A 557 2.46 7.11 2.31
CA ASN A 557 1.88 7.85 1.18
C ASN A 557 1.57 9.31 1.53
N LEU A 558 2.03 9.78 2.70
CA LEU A 558 1.92 11.15 3.14
C LEU A 558 2.84 12.01 2.28
N LEU A 559 2.24 12.78 1.37
CA LEU A 559 2.99 13.71 0.53
C LEU A 559 3.36 14.98 1.30
N GLY A 560 2.48 15.45 2.16
CA GLY A 560 2.71 16.59 3.03
C GLY A 560 1.57 16.81 4.01
N PHE A 561 1.71 17.81 4.88
CA PHE A 561 0.63 18.40 5.67
C PHE A 561 1.04 19.82 6.12
N CYS A 562 0.07 20.70 6.33
CA CYS A 562 0.26 22.01 6.93
C CYS A 562 -0.73 22.26 8.06
N THR A 563 -0.32 23.15 8.96
CA THR A 563 -1.19 23.66 10.00
C THR A 563 -2.13 24.72 9.41
N LEU A 564 -3.44 24.51 9.56
CA LEU A 564 -4.46 25.51 9.21
C LEU A 564 -4.39 26.74 10.12
N PRO A 565 -4.80 27.94 9.65
CA PRO A 565 -4.80 29.14 10.47
C PRO A 565 -5.62 28.99 11.75
N ASN A 566 -5.00 29.24 12.90
CA ASN A 566 -5.66 29.20 14.20
C ASN A 566 -6.25 30.58 14.59
N PRO A 567 -7.59 30.71 14.74
CA PRO A 567 -8.23 31.98 15.11
C PRO A 567 -7.86 32.50 16.51
N LYS A 568 -7.28 31.66 17.38
CA LYS A 568 -6.91 32.05 18.75
C LYS A 568 -5.63 32.89 18.81
N ILE A 569 -4.80 32.86 17.77
CA ILE A 569 -3.55 33.62 17.70
C ILE A 569 -3.86 35.09 17.46
N ASN A 570 -3.18 35.97 18.20
CA ASN A 570 -3.28 37.42 18.09
C ASN A 570 -1.88 38.06 18.19
N ALA A 571 -1.78 39.39 18.03
CA ALA A 571 -0.51 40.13 18.03
C ALA A 571 0.31 39.99 19.32
N SER A 572 -0.33 39.63 20.43
CA SER A 572 0.31 39.43 21.74
C SER A 572 0.62 37.97 22.05
N SER A 573 0.29 37.03 21.15
CA SER A 573 0.54 35.60 21.36
C SER A 573 2.04 35.31 21.36
N PRO A 574 2.58 34.63 22.39
CA PRO A 574 3.99 34.23 22.39
C PRO A 574 4.28 33.18 21.29
N PRO A 575 5.53 33.07 20.81
CA PRO A 575 5.92 32.08 19.81
C PRO A 575 5.61 30.62 20.14
N ALA A 576 5.47 30.30 21.43
CA ALA A 576 5.09 28.96 21.88
C ALA A 576 3.67 28.56 21.43
N ASP A 577 2.75 29.52 21.27
CA ASP A 577 1.34 29.27 20.93
C ASP A 577 1.15 28.89 19.45
N TYR A 578 2.09 29.29 18.59
CA TYR A 578 2.05 29.02 17.16
C TYR A 578 3.28 28.25 16.68
N ILE A 579 3.99 27.56 17.59
CA ILE A 579 5.22 26.86 17.24
C ILE A 579 5.00 25.73 16.21
N GLU A 580 3.82 25.13 16.21
CA GLU A 580 3.42 24.06 15.28
C GLU A 580 3.06 24.56 13.88
N ASP A 581 2.90 25.89 13.70
CA ASP A 581 2.58 26.49 12.40
C ASP A 581 3.69 26.23 11.38
N GLY A 582 3.28 26.00 10.13
CA GLY A 582 4.16 25.66 9.02
C GLY A 582 3.71 24.41 8.28
N CYS A 583 4.53 24.01 7.33
CA CYS A 583 4.22 22.99 6.34
C CYS A 583 5.31 21.93 6.30
N ASN A 584 4.94 20.67 6.41
CA ASN A 584 5.84 19.53 6.37
C ASN A 584 5.61 18.79 5.06
N ILE A 585 6.64 18.72 4.21
CA ILE A 585 6.53 18.22 2.84
C ILE A 585 7.55 17.09 2.63
N LEU A 586 7.12 16.01 1.99
CA LEU A 586 8.02 14.94 1.57
C LEU A 586 8.91 15.44 0.44
N ALA A 587 10.22 15.50 0.68
CA ALA A 587 11.18 16.11 -0.26
C ALA A 587 11.20 15.42 -1.64
N ALA A 588 10.79 14.16 -1.72
CA ALA A 588 10.68 13.42 -2.98
C ALA A 588 9.56 13.93 -3.92
N THR A 589 8.70 14.85 -3.46
CA THR A 589 7.67 15.54 -4.25
C THR A 589 8.16 16.85 -4.90
N MET A 590 9.37 17.30 -4.57
CA MET A 590 9.97 18.47 -5.20
C MET A 590 10.21 18.24 -6.71
N PRO A 591 10.29 19.29 -7.54
CA PRO A 591 10.67 19.19 -8.94
C PRO A 591 11.94 18.34 -9.15
N GLY A 592 11.81 17.23 -9.89
CA GLY A 592 12.92 16.29 -10.14
C GLY A 592 13.09 15.19 -9.08
N GLY A 593 12.18 15.10 -8.10
CA GLY A 593 12.13 14.04 -7.10
C GLY A 593 11.69 12.67 -7.66
N SER A 594 11.67 11.66 -6.80
CA SER A 594 11.49 10.25 -7.18
C SER A 594 10.03 9.78 -7.24
N ILE A 595 9.05 10.57 -6.79
CA ILE A 595 7.63 10.18 -6.78
C ILE A 595 6.97 10.61 -8.09
N ALA A 596 6.86 9.69 -9.04
CA ALA A 596 6.18 9.93 -10.30
C ALA A 596 4.76 10.50 -10.08
N HIS A 597 4.34 11.44 -10.93
CA HIS A 597 3.07 12.17 -10.87
C HIS A 597 2.90 13.15 -9.71
N TYR A 598 3.83 13.21 -8.76
CA TYR A 598 3.82 14.17 -7.64
C TYR A 598 5.19 14.86 -7.46
N ASN A 599 6.07 14.80 -8.45
CA ASN A 599 7.45 15.32 -8.42
C ASN A 599 7.64 16.58 -9.26
N LEU A 600 6.59 17.39 -9.46
CA LEU A 600 6.67 18.71 -10.10
C LEU A 600 6.52 19.85 -9.09
N GLY A 601 6.33 19.55 -7.81
CA GLY A 601 6.22 20.51 -6.72
C GLY A 601 4.80 20.94 -6.38
N GLY A 602 3.78 20.26 -6.92
CA GLY A 602 2.36 20.54 -6.67
C GLY A 602 1.95 20.31 -5.21
N THR A 603 2.52 19.31 -4.53
CA THR A 603 2.29 19.07 -3.10
C THR A 603 2.60 20.30 -2.24
N THR A 604 3.73 20.99 -2.48
CA THR A 604 4.06 22.21 -1.73
C THR A 604 3.00 23.30 -1.93
N VAL A 605 2.48 23.44 -3.15
CA VAL A 605 1.45 24.45 -3.47
C VAL A 605 0.13 24.11 -2.77
N HIS A 606 -0.30 22.86 -2.83
CA HIS A 606 -1.50 22.36 -2.15
C HIS A 606 -1.45 22.66 -0.65
N GLU A 607 -0.34 22.30 -0.03
CA GLU A 607 -0.13 22.41 1.41
C GLU A 607 -0.04 23.88 1.85
N VAL A 608 0.67 24.72 1.10
CA VAL A 608 0.66 26.18 1.34
C VAL A 608 -0.74 26.78 1.14
N GLY A 609 -1.60 26.17 0.33
CA GLY A 609 -3.01 26.52 0.20
C GLY A 609 -3.75 26.39 1.53
N HIS A 610 -3.53 25.29 2.24
CA HIS A 610 -4.04 25.12 3.61
C HIS A 610 -3.44 26.14 4.59
N TRP A 611 -2.14 26.43 4.51
CA TRP A 611 -1.53 27.45 5.37
C TRP A 611 -2.13 28.85 5.16
N ASN A 612 -2.58 29.15 3.93
CA ASN A 612 -3.35 30.35 3.59
C ASN A 612 -4.84 30.27 3.95
N GLY A 613 -5.31 29.13 4.47
CA GLY A 613 -6.68 28.94 4.94
C GLY A 613 -7.66 28.43 3.88
N LEU A 614 -7.20 27.77 2.81
CA LEU A 614 -8.08 27.01 1.92
C LEU A 614 -8.38 25.63 2.50
N LEU A 615 -9.58 25.13 2.21
CA LEU A 615 -9.97 23.75 2.48
C LEU A 615 -9.93 22.97 1.16
N HIS A 616 -9.98 21.65 1.25
CA HIS A 616 -10.08 20.78 0.08
C HIS A 616 -11.35 21.09 -0.71
N THR A 617 -11.33 20.98 -2.04
CA THR A 617 -12.55 21.15 -2.87
C THR A 617 -13.64 20.13 -2.53
N PHE A 618 -13.23 18.96 -2.06
CA PHE A 618 -14.09 17.88 -1.57
C PHE A 618 -14.32 17.93 -0.05
N GLN A 619 -14.18 19.10 0.58
CA GLN A 619 -14.36 19.24 2.03
C GLN A 619 -15.76 18.77 2.46
N GLY A 620 -15.78 17.89 3.46
CA GLY A 620 -17.02 17.24 3.93
C GLY A 620 -17.36 15.95 3.20
N GLU A 621 -16.74 15.66 2.05
CA GLU A 621 -16.89 14.42 1.27
C GLU A 621 -18.36 14.07 0.97
N THR A 622 -19.18 15.07 0.68
CA THR A 622 -20.60 14.90 0.35
C THR A 622 -21.11 16.02 -0.55
N CYS A 623 -22.08 15.71 -1.40
CA CYS A 623 -22.77 16.69 -2.25
C CYS A 623 -23.78 17.55 -1.49
N ASP A 624 -24.13 17.18 -0.25
CA ASP A 624 -25.20 17.79 0.55
C ASP A 624 -24.68 18.67 1.71
N SER A 625 -23.39 19.04 1.69
CA SER A 625 -22.76 19.87 2.73
C SER A 625 -22.42 21.27 2.23
N ASP A 626 -21.87 22.10 3.11
CA ASP A 626 -21.39 23.45 2.76
C ASP A 626 -20.11 23.44 1.88
N GLY A 627 -19.56 22.26 1.56
CA GLY A 627 -18.33 22.12 0.76
C GLY A 627 -17.12 22.79 1.41
N ASP A 628 -16.31 23.48 0.60
CA ASP A 628 -15.14 24.24 1.02
C ASP A 628 -15.44 25.70 1.39
N TYR A 629 -16.73 26.07 1.41
CA TYR A 629 -17.24 27.43 1.67
C TYR A 629 -16.84 28.48 0.63
N ILE A 630 -16.52 28.06 -0.60
CA ILE A 630 -16.15 28.95 -1.70
C ILE A 630 -17.20 28.82 -2.82
N PRO A 631 -17.77 29.91 -3.36
CA PRO A 631 -18.90 29.80 -4.30
C PRO A 631 -18.53 29.26 -5.69
N ASP A 632 -17.31 29.51 -6.18
CA ASP A 632 -16.87 29.14 -7.53
C ASP A 632 -16.20 27.76 -7.62
N THR A 633 -16.22 26.99 -6.53
CA THR A 633 -15.72 25.62 -6.44
C THR A 633 -16.91 24.64 -6.46
N PRO A 634 -17.03 23.79 -7.49
CA PRO A 634 -18.08 22.78 -7.57
C PRO A 634 -18.03 21.79 -6.40
N PHE A 635 -19.21 21.31 -5.98
CA PHE A 635 -19.30 20.29 -4.95
C PHE A 635 -18.67 18.99 -5.43
N GLN A 636 -17.86 18.38 -4.56
CA GLN A 636 -17.17 17.14 -4.86
C GLN A 636 -17.30 16.19 -3.66
N SER A 637 -17.88 15.01 -3.88
CA SER A 637 -18.09 14.02 -2.79
C SER A 637 -16.88 13.15 -2.54
N VAL A 638 -15.98 13.03 -3.51
CA VAL A 638 -14.77 12.20 -3.41
C VAL A 638 -13.55 12.87 -4.03
N PRO A 639 -12.34 12.79 -3.45
CA PRO A 639 -11.12 13.30 -4.08
C PRO A 639 -10.83 12.66 -5.43
N THR A 640 -10.22 13.41 -6.35
CA THR A 640 -9.80 12.87 -7.66
C THR A 640 -8.55 12.01 -7.54
N ASP A 641 -8.43 11.00 -8.40
CA ASP A 641 -7.21 10.18 -8.56
C ASP A 641 -6.60 10.44 -9.93
N GLY A 642 -5.29 10.71 -9.97
CA GLY A 642 -4.57 10.96 -11.23
C GLY A 642 -5.07 12.21 -11.96
N CYS A 643 -5.12 12.14 -13.30
CA CYS A 643 -5.62 13.22 -14.15
C CYS A 643 -6.67 12.70 -15.15
N PRO A 644 -7.91 12.43 -14.72
CA PRO A 644 -8.98 12.03 -15.62
C PRO A 644 -9.38 13.19 -16.54
N ALA A 645 -9.90 12.91 -17.74
CA ALA A 645 -10.33 13.97 -18.66
C ALA A 645 -11.55 14.76 -18.13
N THR A 646 -12.45 14.08 -17.43
CA THR A 646 -13.65 14.65 -16.79
C THR A 646 -14.01 13.82 -15.58
N LYS A 647 -14.56 14.44 -14.54
CA LYS A 647 -15.09 13.75 -13.36
C LYS A 647 -16.28 14.53 -12.84
N ASP A 648 -17.31 13.81 -12.42
CA ASP A 648 -18.52 14.36 -11.82
C ASP A 648 -18.98 13.41 -10.72
N SER A 649 -18.68 13.78 -9.48
CA SER A 649 -19.06 13.02 -8.29
C SER A 649 -20.37 13.50 -7.67
N CYS A 650 -20.91 14.62 -8.17
CA CYS A 650 -22.12 15.27 -7.68
C CYS A 650 -23.01 15.70 -8.85
N PRO A 651 -23.60 14.75 -9.60
CA PRO A 651 -24.32 15.04 -10.85
C PRO A 651 -25.61 15.84 -10.68
N ASN A 652 -26.11 15.94 -9.44
CA ASN A 652 -27.29 16.74 -9.09
C ASN A 652 -26.93 18.19 -8.70
N SER A 653 -25.64 18.50 -8.58
CA SER A 653 -25.11 19.82 -8.26
C SER A 653 -24.51 20.46 -9.53
N PRO A 654 -24.47 21.80 -9.63
CA PRO A 654 -23.92 22.46 -10.80
C PRO A 654 -22.39 22.34 -10.85
N GLY A 655 -21.86 22.00 -12.03
CA GLY A 655 -20.42 21.96 -12.32
C GLY A 655 -19.84 20.54 -12.35
N LEU A 656 -18.63 20.41 -12.93
CA LEU A 656 -17.84 19.18 -12.87
C LEU A 656 -16.85 19.27 -11.71
N ASP A 657 -16.38 18.13 -11.20
CA ASP A 657 -15.35 18.08 -10.15
C ASP A 657 -14.12 18.90 -10.57
N ALA A 658 -13.51 19.60 -9.60
CA ALA A 658 -12.44 20.55 -9.83
C ALA A 658 -11.06 19.87 -10.02
N ILE A 659 -10.95 18.95 -10.98
CA ILE A 659 -9.78 18.09 -11.24
C ILE A 659 -8.47 18.85 -11.54
N HIS A 660 -8.55 20.12 -11.92
CA HIS A 660 -7.38 20.96 -12.22
C HIS A 660 -7.00 21.90 -11.08
N ASN A 661 -7.73 21.83 -9.95
CA ASN A 661 -7.56 22.72 -8.81
C ASN A 661 -6.45 22.21 -7.86
N PHE A 662 -5.59 23.11 -7.40
CA PHE A 662 -4.53 22.75 -6.45
C PHE A 662 -5.04 22.20 -5.11
N MET A 663 -6.28 22.50 -4.71
CA MET A 663 -6.89 21.99 -3.47
C MET A 663 -7.60 20.64 -3.64
N ASP A 664 -7.47 19.99 -4.80
CA ASP A 664 -7.89 18.60 -5.06
C ASP A 664 -6.68 17.64 -4.99
N TYR A 665 -6.93 16.32 -4.95
CA TYR A 665 -5.88 15.27 -4.90
C TYR A 665 -5.43 14.74 -6.28
N SER A 666 -5.79 15.47 -7.34
CA SER A 666 -5.29 15.20 -8.69
C SER A 666 -3.76 15.18 -8.75
N SER A 667 -3.18 14.45 -9.71
CA SER A 667 -1.73 14.42 -9.91
C SER A 667 -1.18 15.77 -10.35
N ASP A 668 0.11 16.03 -10.11
CA ASP A 668 0.79 17.29 -10.47
C ASP A 668 0.62 17.64 -11.95
N ASP A 669 0.59 16.63 -12.84
CA ASP A 669 0.38 16.79 -14.28
C ASP A 669 -0.97 17.43 -14.64
N CYS A 670 -1.94 17.40 -13.71
CA CYS A 670 -3.30 17.90 -13.91
C CYS A 670 -3.51 19.33 -13.40
N TYR A 671 -2.67 19.81 -12.49
CA TYR A 671 -2.92 21.08 -11.83
C TYR A 671 -2.76 22.26 -12.80
N GLN A 672 -3.70 23.20 -12.72
CA GLN A 672 -3.70 24.43 -13.52
C GLN A 672 -3.70 25.69 -12.65
N GLY A 673 -4.41 25.70 -11.52
CA GLY A 673 -4.56 26.93 -10.74
C GLY A 673 -5.54 26.85 -9.57
N PHE A 674 -5.59 27.94 -8.81
CA PHE A 674 -6.69 28.25 -7.89
C PHE A 674 -7.81 28.99 -8.64
N THR A 675 -9.02 28.95 -8.11
CA THR A 675 -10.12 29.80 -8.60
C THR A 675 -9.99 31.25 -8.12
N ASN A 676 -10.79 32.16 -8.67
CA ASN A 676 -10.75 33.57 -8.29
C ASN A 676 -11.26 33.76 -6.86
N ASP A 677 -12.30 33.05 -6.44
CA ASP A 677 -12.80 33.16 -5.06
C ASP A 677 -11.90 32.43 -4.07
N GLN A 678 -11.16 31.40 -4.48
CA GLN A 678 -10.06 30.86 -3.67
C GLN A 678 -8.95 31.89 -3.44
N ALA A 679 -8.56 32.66 -4.47
CA ALA A 679 -7.61 33.76 -4.30
C ALA A 679 -8.12 34.81 -3.30
N ASN A 680 -9.38 35.23 -3.45
CA ASN A 680 -10.01 36.18 -2.53
C ASN A 680 -10.11 35.64 -1.10
N ARG A 681 -10.48 34.36 -0.94
CA ARG A 681 -10.55 33.66 0.35
C ARG A 681 -9.19 33.68 1.04
N MET A 682 -8.10 33.38 0.34
CA MET A 682 -6.74 33.42 0.92
C MET A 682 -6.37 34.82 1.40
N ARG A 683 -6.72 35.88 0.66
CA ARG A 683 -6.45 37.26 1.08
C ARG A 683 -7.26 37.66 2.31
N ASN A 684 -8.53 37.29 2.36
CA ASN A 684 -9.39 37.54 3.52
C ASN A 684 -8.85 36.79 4.76
N MET A 685 -8.47 35.53 4.59
CA MET A 685 -7.84 34.73 5.65
C MET A 685 -6.50 35.31 6.10
N TRP A 686 -5.67 35.79 5.17
CA TRP A 686 -4.42 36.48 5.52
C TRP A 686 -4.68 37.68 6.43
N SER A 687 -5.57 38.58 6.01
CA SER A 687 -5.88 39.81 6.76
C SER A 687 -6.44 39.52 8.16
N LEU A 688 -7.23 38.47 8.32
CA LEU A 688 -7.89 38.15 9.57
C LEU A 688 -7.00 37.32 10.51
N MET A 689 -6.30 36.35 9.93
CA MET A 689 -5.63 35.31 10.69
C MET A 689 -4.15 35.57 10.89
N ARG A 690 -3.47 36.23 9.96
CA ARG A 690 -2.00 36.35 9.98
C ARG A 690 -1.51 37.78 10.07
N ASP A 691 -2.15 38.71 9.38
CA ASP A 691 -1.64 40.09 9.33
C ASP A 691 -1.62 40.76 10.70
N GLY A 692 -0.49 41.39 11.03
CA GLY A 692 -0.26 42.00 12.34
C GLY A 692 0.02 41.02 13.50
N LYS A 693 0.30 39.73 13.25
CA LYS A 693 0.55 38.70 14.28
C LYS A 693 1.92 38.02 14.24
#